data_AF-A0A2V9ANW8-F1
#
_entry.id   AF-A0A2V9ANW8-F1
#
_cell.length_a   1.000
_cell.length_b   1.000
_cell.length_c   1.000
_cell.angle_alpha   90.00
_cell.angle_beta   90.00
_cell.angle_gamma   90.00
#
_symmetry.space_group_name_H-M   'P 1'
#
loop_
_entity.id
_entity.type
_entity.pdbx_description
1 polymer ?
#
loop_
_entity_poly.entity_id
_entity_poly.type
_entity_poly.pdbx_seq_one_letter_code
_entity_poly.pdbx_strand_id
1 'polypeptide(L)'
;MRVGARVFVLWCFLAPVGVLAAEQSPHELYDAINALTVDPSQSYRLVPENRIELRRGDAVISLEEGTLAFFSPLDGRITGAVFSGRGHALAVPRDPVEKQQMGRFLGAPVLDQTFASAYLRFSDGTAVELLSQFHNSNLAAQTDTSFAGQWEPALARLNSLYSLRILIDFLSPDPRPAFYASLDGASTGQFDIVLDGRREEQFLLGQTVKNASGTFYDTWTSHGIPNLPARPMAFRALHYSLESAILPNNSLEATAVLQIRAQTGKARVLVFELSRALTIDRVTSEHGEPLSFFQNEGMTLQERSARGNDYLYVILTAPPHQGEEFTLQFHYRGNVIQDAGNSVLFVGARESWYPHLGDPADFATYDLTIRWPRKLRLVATGSKLDEREEGEFRVGHWKTEKPMAVAGFNLGEYATSSVASSGHSIDVYANRELEENLKNRLMASSPDGIAITSRTAGAPSARLAVTLPVLTPSPADALKQLGKEIDSSVHFYETFSGPFPFHNLSVSQIPGTFGQGWPGLLYVSTFSFLSREAQQRAGLTPTGQEHFTELVPYHEVAHQWWGNVVGWSSYRDQWIDEAISNYLALLFADTRGNPDHTLRVWLTRYRRQLTEKSPDADEPTGDIGALTLGLRLNSSKSPSAYERVVYSKGSWIIHMLREMLRQPAAAGQPVSKQSDARFTALLQKLVTKYAYRALSTDDLQHEVESVMTPGMDLEGGHSMDWFFDEWVRGAGIPHYRVEFTAHRDDTGYSVRGKLFQTGVPRSFLASVPLYATGSSGGRSFLGNVLAAGPETAFRFHTSSPPHKILIDSRMTLLCTTD
;
A
#
# COMPACT_ATOMS: atom_id res chain seq x y z
N MET A 1 -3.64 87.50 54.61
CA MET A 1 -4.10 86.23 54.00
C MET A 1 -3.90 86.40 52.49
N ARG A 2 -2.78 86.01 51.83
CA ARG A 2 -2.26 84.66 51.52
C ARG A 2 -3.40 83.71 51.11
N VAL A 3 -3.50 83.06 49.94
CA VAL A 3 -2.68 82.72 48.74
C VAL A 3 -3.75 82.32 47.68
N GLY A 4 -3.75 82.73 46.40
CA GLY A 4 -2.89 82.30 45.30
C GLY A 4 -3.64 81.34 44.35
N ALA A 5 -3.79 81.75 43.08
CA ALA A 5 -4.46 81.03 42.00
C ALA A 5 -3.81 79.67 41.66
N ARG A 6 -4.61 78.68 41.24
CA ARG A 6 -4.12 77.47 40.54
C ARG A 6 -4.96 77.16 39.31
N VAL A 7 -4.26 77.24 38.18
CA VAL A 7 -4.61 76.71 36.86
C VAL A 7 -4.62 75.18 36.93
N PHE A 8 -5.69 74.54 36.44
CA PHE A 8 -5.68 73.10 36.15
C PHE A 8 -5.46 72.91 34.65
N VAL A 9 -4.28 72.39 34.30
CA VAL A 9 -3.92 71.94 32.96
C VAL A 9 -4.49 70.54 32.77
N LEU A 10 -5.27 70.36 31.70
CA LEU A 10 -5.75 69.07 31.22
C LEU A 10 -4.58 68.33 30.55
N TRP A 11 -4.10 67.23 31.14
CA TRP A 11 -3.17 66.31 30.47
C TRP A 11 -3.97 65.17 29.83
N CYS A 12 -4.14 65.24 28.51
CA CYS A 12 -4.57 64.10 27.70
C CYS A 12 -3.37 63.14 27.54
N PHE A 13 -3.40 62.00 28.21
CA PHE A 13 -2.52 60.88 27.88
C PHE A 13 -3.04 60.22 26.59
N LEU A 14 -2.36 60.47 25.47
CA LEU A 14 -2.42 59.63 24.28
C LEU A 14 -1.67 58.34 24.59
N ALA A 15 -2.40 57.25 24.84
CA ALA A 15 -1.80 55.91 24.80
C ALA A 15 -1.45 55.61 23.33
N PRO A 16 -0.25 55.07 23.03
CA PRO A 16 0.05 54.61 21.70
C PRO A 16 -0.84 53.40 21.42
N VAL A 17 -1.70 53.52 20.42
CA VAL A 17 -2.35 52.36 19.78
C VAL A 17 -1.20 51.55 19.19
N GLY A 18 -0.80 50.49 19.90
CA GLY A 18 0.06 49.47 19.34
C GLY A 18 -0.66 48.90 18.13
N VAL A 19 -0.14 49.21 16.94
CA VAL A 19 -0.48 48.45 15.73
C VAL A 19 -0.01 47.04 16.02
N LEU A 20 -0.94 46.15 16.43
CA LEU A 20 -0.71 44.72 16.38
C LEU A 20 -0.31 44.44 14.93
N ALA A 21 0.94 44.02 14.70
CA ALA A 21 1.35 43.52 13.41
C ALA A 21 0.33 42.45 13.02
N ALA A 22 -0.34 42.63 11.88
CA ALA A 22 -1.27 41.63 11.38
C ALA A 22 -0.51 40.30 11.28
N GLU A 23 -1.03 39.27 11.92
CA GLU A 23 -0.45 37.92 11.88
C GLU A 23 -0.40 37.50 10.40
N GLN A 24 0.78 37.15 9.89
CA GLN A 24 0.93 36.74 8.48
C GLN A 24 0.02 35.55 8.21
N SER A 25 -0.69 35.59 7.08
CA SER A 25 -1.50 34.46 6.65
C SER A 25 -0.62 33.24 6.36
N PRO A 26 -1.15 32.00 6.46
CA PRO A 26 -0.37 30.81 6.14
C PRO A 26 0.26 30.82 4.73
N HIS A 27 -0.43 31.41 3.73
CA HIS A 27 0.12 31.54 2.37
C HIS A 27 1.26 32.54 2.29
N GLU A 28 1.14 33.70 2.93
CA GLU A 28 2.25 34.67 2.99
C GLU A 28 3.47 34.06 3.67
N LEU A 29 3.26 33.27 4.74
CA LEU A 29 4.34 32.56 5.42
C LEU A 29 4.96 31.47 4.54
N TYR A 30 4.14 30.71 3.80
CA TYR A 30 4.63 29.71 2.84
C TYR A 30 5.47 30.34 1.73
N ASP A 31 5.01 31.46 1.17
CA ASP A 31 5.73 32.21 0.14
C ASP A 31 7.03 32.78 0.70
N ALA A 32 7.03 33.28 1.93
CA ALA A 32 8.24 33.74 2.62
C ALA A 32 9.24 32.59 2.83
N ILE A 33 8.79 31.39 3.21
CA ILE A 33 9.64 30.20 3.35
C ILE A 33 10.24 29.78 1.99
N ASN A 34 9.46 29.85 0.90
CA ASN A 34 9.95 29.52 -0.44
C ASN A 34 10.91 30.57 -1.02
N ALA A 35 10.76 31.83 -0.63
CA ALA A 35 11.61 32.93 -1.05
C ALA A 35 12.96 32.97 -0.32
N LEU A 36 13.21 32.07 0.65
CA LEU A 36 14.47 32.01 1.37
C LEU A 36 15.64 31.68 0.44
N THR A 37 16.67 32.50 0.52
CA THR A 37 17.94 32.40 -0.21
C THR A 37 19.11 32.15 0.74
N VAL A 38 20.28 31.78 0.19
CA VAL A 38 21.51 31.68 0.98
C VAL A 38 21.87 33.07 1.52
N ASP A 39 22.15 33.18 2.82
CA ASP A 39 22.70 34.41 3.40
C ASP A 39 24.21 34.45 3.11
N PRO A 40 24.68 35.33 2.21
CA PRO A 40 26.09 35.36 1.84
C PRO A 40 26.97 35.74 3.02
N SER A 41 26.45 36.41 4.05
CA SER A 41 27.20 36.82 5.25
C SER A 41 27.37 35.72 6.28
N GLN A 42 26.63 34.62 6.15
CA GLN A 42 26.64 33.47 7.07
C GLN A 42 27.31 32.24 6.43
N SER A 43 28.47 32.46 5.79
CA SER A 43 29.28 31.39 5.20
C SER A 43 30.44 30.99 6.12
N TYR A 44 30.68 29.70 6.26
CA TYR A 44 31.70 29.13 7.15
C TYR A 44 32.60 28.19 6.34
N ARG A 45 33.91 28.45 6.38
CA ARG A 45 34.90 27.64 5.68
C ARG A 45 35.41 26.53 6.59
N LEU A 46 35.15 25.29 6.21
CA LEU A 46 35.57 24.08 6.91
C LEU A 46 36.92 23.61 6.36
N VAL A 47 37.79 23.21 7.29
CA VAL A 47 39.08 22.56 7.02
C VAL A 47 39.09 21.22 7.75
N PRO A 48 39.89 20.23 7.29
CA PRO A 48 39.87 18.86 7.85
C PRO A 48 40.03 18.78 9.38
N GLU A 49 40.75 19.71 9.98
CA GLU A 49 40.98 19.80 11.42
C GLU A 49 39.72 20.19 12.21
N ASN A 50 38.77 20.87 11.55
CA ASN A 50 37.54 21.40 12.11
C ASN A 50 36.31 20.70 11.55
N ARG A 51 36.38 19.38 11.35
CA ARG A 51 35.24 18.58 10.86
C ARG A 51 34.00 18.76 11.75
N ILE A 52 32.84 18.77 11.12
CA ILE A 52 31.55 19.00 11.79
C ILE A 52 30.68 17.77 11.57
N GLU A 53 30.06 17.25 12.63
CA GLU A 53 29.25 16.03 12.55
C GLU A 53 27.80 16.33 12.95
N LEU A 54 26.85 15.89 12.14
CA LEU A 54 25.42 15.87 12.46
C LEU A 54 24.96 14.43 12.61
N ARG A 55 24.35 14.12 13.76
CA ARG A 55 23.77 12.79 14.02
C ARG A 55 22.25 12.85 13.89
N ARG A 56 21.69 12.09 12.96
CA ARG A 56 20.24 12.08 12.66
C ARG A 56 19.77 10.64 12.55
N GLY A 57 19.05 10.18 13.57
CA GLY A 57 18.66 8.78 13.69
C GLY A 57 19.88 7.87 13.71
N ASP A 58 19.91 6.88 12.82
CA ASP A 58 21.04 5.95 12.64
C ASP A 58 22.11 6.49 11.65
N ALA A 59 21.96 7.72 11.13
CA ALA A 59 22.93 8.36 10.24
C ALA A 59 23.86 9.37 10.95
N VAL A 60 25.09 9.43 10.46
CA VAL A 60 26.11 10.44 10.78
C VAL A 60 26.51 11.13 9.48
N ILE A 61 26.33 12.45 9.42
CA ILE A 61 26.74 13.29 8.30
C ILE A 61 27.93 14.13 8.77
N SER A 62 29.09 13.88 8.18
CA SER A 62 30.34 14.59 8.46
C SER A 62 30.62 15.59 7.34
N LEU A 63 30.81 16.86 7.70
CA LEU A 63 31.27 17.91 6.80
C LEU A 63 32.76 18.11 7.06
N GLU A 64 33.62 17.60 6.17
CA GLU A 64 35.06 17.46 6.44
C GLU A 64 35.86 18.67 5.95
N GLU A 65 35.56 19.17 4.75
CA GLU A 65 36.26 20.29 4.14
C GLU A 65 35.34 20.98 3.13
N GLY A 66 35.30 22.31 3.09
CA GLY A 66 34.48 23.04 2.12
C GLY A 66 33.87 24.32 2.65
N THR A 67 32.74 24.72 2.10
CA THR A 67 31.97 25.88 2.56
C THR A 67 30.55 25.44 2.90
N LEU A 68 30.08 25.82 4.08
CA LEU A 68 28.67 25.76 4.46
C LEU A 68 28.12 27.18 4.58
N ALA A 69 26.93 27.44 4.05
CA ALA A 69 26.22 28.69 4.30
C ALA A 69 24.78 28.44 4.73
N PHE A 70 24.29 29.24 5.68
CA PHE A 70 22.90 29.20 6.12
C PHE A 70 21.99 29.94 5.14
N PHE A 71 20.70 29.61 5.18
CA PHE A 71 19.69 30.47 4.58
C PHE A 71 19.49 31.73 5.43
N SER A 72 19.00 32.78 4.77
CA SER A 72 18.50 33.97 5.45
C SER A 72 17.46 33.57 6.51
N PRO A 73 17.51 34.13 7.73
CA PRO A 73 16.56 33.79 8.78
C PRO A 73 15.18 34.37 8.47
N LEU A 74 14.13 33.61 8.80
CA LEU A 74 12.73 34.06 8.80
C LEU A 74 12.26 34.14 10.25
N ASP A 75 11.86 35.32 10.70
CA ASP A 75 11.49 35.59 12.11
C ASP A 75 12.54 35.08 13.11
N GLY A 76 13.82 35.27 12.77
CA GLY A 76 14.96 34.82 13.58
C GLY A 76 15.24 33.31 13.53
N ARG A 77 14.52 32.54 12.72
CA ARG A 77 14.70 31.10 12.56
C ARG A 77 15.44 30.79 11.27
N ILE A 78 16.57 30.09 11.39
CA ILE A 78 17.27 29.50 10.26
C ILE A 78 16.64 28.13 9.99
N THR A 79 16.18 27.90 8.75
CA THR A 79 15.45 26.67 8.37
C THR A 79 16.16 25.84 7.32
N GLY A 80 17.36 26.24 6.92
CA GLY A 80 18.14 25.51 5.94
C GLY A 80 19.58 25.97 5.86
N ALA A 81 20.37 25.14 5.19
CA ALA A 81 21.77 25.39 4.89
C ALA A 81 22.14 24.64 3.61
N VAL A 82 23.20 25.11 2.94
CA VAL A 82 23.83 24.41 1.83
C VAL A 82 25.31 24.21 2.12
N PHE A 83 25.87 23.13 1.61
CA PHE A 83 27.29 22.81 1.72
C PHE A 83 27.82 22.36 0.36
N SER A 84 29.02 22.85 0.00
CA SER A 84 29.81 22.28 -1.10
C SER A 84 31.24 22.03 -0.63
N GLY A 85 31.73 20.83 -0.91
CA GLY A 85 33.04 20.37 -0.46
C GLY A 85 33.08 18.86 -0.29
N ARG A 86 33.98 18.36 0.53
CA ARG A 86 34.09 16.95 0.87
C ARG A 86 33.33 16.67 2.16
N GLY A 87 32.28 15.88 2.06
CA GLY A 87 31.57 15.32 3.20
C GLY A 87 31.52 13.80 3.15
N HIS A 88 31.09 13.19 4.25
CA HIS A 88 30.96 11.76 4.42
C HIS A 88 29.68 11.42 5.17
N ALA A 89 28.91 10.45 4.68
CA ALA A 89 27.68 9.97 5.29
C ALA A 89 27.83 8.48 5.64
N LEU A 90 27.57 8.16 6.91
CA LEU A 90 27.55 6.81 7.43
C LEU A 90 26.16 6.51 8.02
N ALA A 91 25.53 5.39 7.67
CA ALA A 91 24.29 4.96 8.32
C ALA A 91 24.19 3.43 8.46
N VAL A 92 23.82 2.96 9.66
CA VAL A 92 23.72 1.52 9.97
C VAL A 92 22.41 1.26 10.73
N PRO A 93 21.34 0.81 10.04
CA PRO A 93 20.09 0.46 10.71
C PRO A 93 20.33 -0.75 11.62
N ARG A 94 19.53 -0.86 12.68
CA ARG A 94 19.64 -1.98 13.63
C ARG A 94 18.94 -3.24 13.14
N ASP A 95 17.77 -3.03 12.53
CA ASP A 95 16.89 -4.10 12.08
C ASP A 95 17.54 -4.95 10.96
N PRO A 96 17.54 -6.29 11.07
CA PRO A 96 18.13 -7.17 10.07
C PRO A 96 17.52 -7.05 8.67
N VAL A 97 16.20 -6.85 8.56
CA VAL A 97 15.51 -6.71 7.28
C VAL A 97 15.88 -5.38 6.62
N GLU A 98 16.03 -4.32 7.41
CA GLU A 98 16.48 -3.01 6.93
C GLU A 98 17.94 -3.10 6.44
N LYS A 99 18.82 -3.82 7.14
CA LYS A 99 20.20 -4.11 6.67
C LYS A 99 20.21 -4.90 5.36
N GLN A 100 19.31 -5.86 5.20
CA GLN A 100 19.19 -6.62 3.95
C GLN A 100 18.79 -5.70 2.80
N GLN A 101 17.82 -4.80 3.00
CA GLN A 101 17.43 -3.82 1.97
C GLN A 101 18.59 -2.89 1.62
N MET A 102 19.36 -2.42 2.59
CA MET A 102 20.57 -1.66 2.30
C MET A 102 21.58 -2.48 1.48
N GLY A 103 21.82 -3.73 1.85
CA GLY A 103 22.68 -4.65 1.09
C GLY A 103 22.24 -4.80 -0.36
N ARG A 104 20.93 -4.88 -0.59
CA ARG A 104 20.33 -4.99 -1.92
C ARG A 104 20.55 -3.76 -2.78
N PHE A 105 20.36 -2.55 -2.23
CA PHE A 105 20.53 -1.32 -3.01
C PHE A 105 21.98 -0.89 -3.16
N LEU A 106 22.76 -0.97 -2.07
CA LEU A 106 24.12 -0.42 -1.95
C LEU A 106 25.24 -1.46 -2.12
N GLY A 107 24.91 -2.75 -2.12
CA GLY A 107 25.90 -3.84 -2.09
C GLY A 107 26.52 -4.10 -0.72
N ALA A 108 26.13 -3.35 0.31
CA ALA A 108 26.58 -3.49 1.69
C ALA A 108 25.44 -3.17 2.69
N PRO A 109 25.40 -3.79 3.88
CA PRO A 109 24.35 -3.56 4.88
C PRO A 109 24.52 -2.23 5.65
N VAL A 110 25.20 -1.27 5.04
CA VAL A 110 25.61 0.02 5.61
C VAL A 110 25.73 1.02 4.48
N LEU A 111 25.35 2.27 4.76
CA LEU A 111 25.69 3.41 3.93
C LEU A 111 27.07 3.88 4.37
N ASP A 112 28.02 3.94 3.45
CA ASP A 112 29.33 4.55 3.63
C ASP A 112 29.64 5.29 2.32
N GLN A 113 29.40 6.60 2.30
CA GLN A 113 29.46 7.42 1.08
C GLN A 113 30.11 8.77 1.33
N THR A 114 31.11 9.11 0.52
CA THR A 114 31.54 10.51 0.36
C THR A 114 30.53 11.28 -0.48
N PHE A 115 30.30 12.55 -0.19
CA PHE A 115 29.43 13.43 -0.98
C PHE A 115 30.10 14.78 -1.26
N ALA A 116 29.71 15.40 -2.38
CA ALA A 116 30.29 16.65 -2.87
C ALA A 116 29.47 17.90 -2.47
N SER A 117 28.17 17.71 -2.24
CA SER A 117 27.28 18.79 -1.84
C SER A 117 26.12 18.29 -0.99
N ALA A 118 25.55 19.17 -0.18
CA ALA A 118 24.39 18.90 0.65
C ALA A 118 23.41 20.08 0.62
N TYR A 119 22.14 19.78 0.40
CA TYR A 119 21.03 20.71 0.65
C TYR A 119 20.29 20.25 1.90
N LEU A 120 20.24 21.11 2.92
CA LEU A 120 19.68 20.82 4.23
C LEU A 120 18.44 21.68 4.49
N ARG A 121 17.36 21.04 4.97
CA ARG A 121 16.17 21.70 5.49
C ARG A 121 15.83 21.14 6.86
N PHE A 122 15.52 22.02 7.80
CA PHE A 122 15.28 21.60 9.17
C PHE A 122 14.39 22.58 9.93
N SER A 123 13.66 22.05 10.91
CA SER A 123 12.92 22.81 11.92
C SER A 123 13.25 22.36 13.35
N ASP A 124 14.26 21.49 13.48
CA ASP A 124 14.81 21.03 14.75
C ASP A 124 15.95 21.95 15.26
N GLY A 125 16.79 21.43 16.16
CA GLY A 125 17.94 22.14 16.72
C GLY A 125 19.17 22.26 15.80
N THR A 126 19.11 21.85 14.52
CA THR A 126 20.28 21.75 13.64
C THR A 126 21.09 23.03 13.53
N ALA A 127 20.45 24.19 13.30
CA ALA A 127 21.20 25.45 13.19
C ALA A 127 21.96 25.79 14.48
N VAL A 128 21.34 25.57 15.64
CA VAL A 128 21.97 25.82 16.95
C VAL A 128 23.13 24.86 17.18
N GLU A 129 22.96 23.58 16.84
CA GLU A 129 24.00 22.56 16.89
C GLU A 129 25.21 22.95 16.02
N LEU A 130 24.97 23.33 14.76
CA LEU A 130 26.02 23.76 13.82
C LEU A 130 26.75 25.01 14.32
N LEU A 131 26.03 26.05 14.73
CA LEU A 131 26.62 27.29 15.26
C LEU A 131 27.48 27.03 16.51
N SER A 132 27.02 26.14 17.40
CA SER A 132 27.79 25.71 18.57
C SER A 132 29.09 25.00 18.18
N GLN A 133 29.03 24.09 17.21
CA GLN A 133 30.23 23.41 16.71
C GLN A 133 31.19 24.40 16.03
N PHE A 134 30.70 25.33 15.21
CA PHE A 134 31.53 26.37 14.59
C PHE A 134 32.24 27.25 15.63
N HIS A 135 31.51 27.68 16.66
CA HIS A 135 32.07 28.45 17.76
C HIS A 135 33.18 27.65 18.49
N ASN A 136 32.93 26.39 18.82
CA ASN A 136 33.90 25.54 19.51
C ASN A 136 35.16 25.26 18.67
N SER A 137 35.02 25.25 17.33
CA SER A 137 36.12 25.11 16.38
C SER A 137 36.76 26.45 15.96
N ASN A 138 36.40 27.56 16.61
CA ASN A 138 36.86 28.92 16.28
C ASN A 138 36.64 29.32 14.81
N LEU A 139 35.57 28.84 14.19
CA LEU A 139 35.18 29.20 12.83
C LEU A 139 34.36 30.49 12.84
N ALA A 140 34.86 31.51 12.14
CA ALA A 140 34.17 32.78 11.98
C ALA A 140 33.33 32.80 10.71
N ALA A 141 32.17 33.45 10.78
CA ALA A 141 31.36 33.75 9.61
C ALA A 141 32.13 34.66 8.63
N GLN A 142 31.99 34.37 7.34
CA GLN A 142 32.60 35.09 6.23
C GLN A 142 31.52 35.48 5.24
N THR A 143 31.78 36.58 4.52
CA THR A 143 30.94 36.98 3.39
C THR A 143 31.42 36.31 2.11
N ASP A 144 30.58 35.46 1.49
CA ASP A 144 30.86 34.80 0.22
C ASP A 144 29.65 34.88 -0.73
N THR A 145 29.59 35.97 -1.50
CA THR A 145 28.54 36.20 -2.50
C THR A 145 28.66 35.24 -3.70
N SER A 146 29.86 34.75 -4.00
CA SER A 146 30.08 33.82 -5.12
C SER A 146 29.48 32.46 -4.81
N PHE A 147 29.70 31.95 -3.59
CA PHE A 147 29.13 30.69 -3.14
C PHE A 147 27.59 30.75 -3.11
N ALA A 148 27.02 31.81 -2.54
CA ALA A 148 25.57 32.03 -2.53
C ALA A 148 25.00 32.02 -3.97
N GLY A 149 25.60 32.78 -4.88
CA GLY A 149 25.16 32.87 -6.28
C GLY A 149 25.22 31.56 -7.06
N GLN A 150 26.09 30.61 -6.69
CA GLN A 150 26.16 29.28 -7.30
C GLN A 150 24.96 28.40 -6.93
N TRP A 151 24.39 28.59 -5.74
CA TRP A 151 23.26 27.81 -5.24
C TRP A 151 21.89 28.35 -5.63
N GLU A 152 21.77 29.65 -5.92
CA GLU A 152 20.48 30.29 -6.26
C GLU A 152 19.65 29.53 -7.33
N PRO A 153 20.21 29.09 -8.48
CA PRO A 153 19.42 28.35 -9.48
C PRO A 153 18.95 26.97 -9.01
N ALA A 154 19.65 26.36 -8.06
CA ALA A 154 19.27 25.08 -7.47
C ALA A 154 18.18 25.28 -6.40
N LEU A 155 18.32 26.29 -5.54
CA LEU A 155 17.34 26.61 -4.49
C LEU A 155 15.95 26.91 -5.05
N ALA A 156 15.86 27.66 -6.15
CA ALA A 156 14.58 27.94 -6.80
C ALA A 156 13.80 26.67 -7.21
N ARG A 157 14.51 25.55 -7.44
CA ARG A 157 13.91 24.25 -7.78
C ARG A 157 13.69 23.33 -6.57
N LEU A 158 14.55 23.42 -5.56
CA LEU A 158 14.55 22.54 -4.39
C LEU A 158 13.67 23.06 -3.25
N ASN A 159 13.47 24.39 -3.14
CA ASN A 159 12.79 25.01 -2.00
C ASN A 159 11.37 24.47 -1.79
N SER A 160 10.60 24.17 -2.84
CA SER A 160 9.20 23.77 -2.69
C SER A 160 8.98 22.41 -2.03
N LEU A 161 9.94 21.47 -2.09
CA LEU A 161 9.72 20.08 -1.67
C LEU A 161 9.51 19.91 -0.16
N TYR A 162 10.14 20.76 0.68
CA TYR A 162 10.08 20.63 2.14
C TYR A 162 9.50 21.87 2.85
N SER A 163 9.12 22.92 2.11
CA SER A 163 8.55 24.15 2.68
C SER A 163 7.23 23.93 3.42
N LEU A 164 6.34 23.09 2.90
CA LEU A 164 5.08 22.75 3.59
C LEU A 164 5.35 22.10 4.95
N ARG A 165 6.36 21.22 5.03
CA ARG A 165 6.72 20.56 6.29
C ARG A 165 7.24 21.55 7.33
N ILE A 166 7.99 22.57 6.91
CA ILE A 166 8.47 23.65 7.78
C ILE A 166 7.33 24.58 8.20
N LEU A 167 6.45 24.95 7.26
CA LEU A 167 5.26 25.74 7.53
C LEU A 167 4.40 25.09 8.61
N ILE A 168 4.15 23.78 8.49
CA ILE A 168 3.39 23.01 9.48
C ILE A 168 3.98 23.16 10.87
N ASP A 169 5.31 23.22 10.99
CA ASP A 169 6.00 23.38 12.27
C ASP A 169 5.86 24.80 12.81
N PHE A 170 5.96 25.81 11.94
CA PHE A 170 5.79 27.21 12.31
C PHE A 170 4.39 27.51 12.80
N LEU A 171 3.38 26.85 12.23
CA LEU A 171 1.98 26.95 12.64
C LEU A 171 1.66 26.12 13.89
N SER A 172 2.52 25.19 14.30
CA SER A 172 2.19 24.23 15.35
C SER A 172 2.54 24.75 16.75
N PRO A 173 1.65 24.59 17.74
CA PRO A 173 1.99 24.83 19.15
C PRO A 173 2.83 23.70 19.77
N ASP A 174 2.94 22.54 19.10
CA ASP A 174 3.77 21.39 19.48
C ASP A 174 4.63 20.99 18.26
N PRO A 175 5.58 21.84 17.84
CA PRO A 175 6.44 21.55 16.71
C PRO A 175 7.18 20.23 16.94
N ARG A 176 7.33 19.46 15.86
CA ARG A 176 8.01 18.16 15.88
C ARG A 176 9.27 18.27 15.07
N PRO A 177 10.42 17.81 15.59
CA PRO A 177 11.69 17.98 14.92
C PRO A 177 11.63 17.34 13.53
N ALA A 178 12.10 18.09 12.54
CA ALA A 178 12.31 17.61 11.19
C ALA A 178 13.69 18.01 10.70
N PHE A 179 14.33 17.06 10.02
CA PHE A 179 15.58 17.20 9.32
C PHE A 179 15.48 16.46 7.99
N TYR A 180 15.86 17.15 6.93
CA TYR A 180 15.97 16.64 5.57
C TYR A 180 17.34 17.04 5.03
N ALA A 181 18.07 16.08 4.49
CA ALA A 181 19.29 16.30 3.74
C ALA A 181 19.20 15.59 2.41
N SER A 182 19.46 16.32 1.31
CA SER A 182 19.72 15.73 0.01
C SER A 182 21.21 15.85 -0.29
N LEU A 183 21.88 14.72 -0.44
CA LEU A 183 23.34 14.61 -0.54
C LEU A 183 23.72 14.12 -1.93
N ASP A 184 24.67 14.80 -2.58
CA ASP A 184 25.23 14.37 -3.87
C ASP A 184 26.37 13.36 -3.65
N GLY A 185 25.99 12.09 -3.51
CA GLY A 185 26.88 10.97 -3.20
C GLY A 185 27.78 10.58 -4.39
N ALA A 186 29.06 10.33 -4.11
CA ALA A 186 30.06 10.05 -5.14
C ALA A 186 29.83 8.76 -5.93
N SER A 187 29.22 7.73 -5.33
CA SER A 187 28.94 6.46 -6.02
C SER A 187 27.45 6.14 -6.17
N THR A 188 26.61 6.61 -5.25
CA THR A 188 25.16 6.41 -5.30
C THR A 188 24.44 7.45 -6.17
N GLY A 189 25.08 8.59 -6.47
CA GLY A 189 24.38 9.78 -6.92
C GLY A 189 23.61 10.44 -5.79
N GLN A 190 22.61 11.25 -6.13
CA GLN A 190 21.80 11.99 -5.16
C GLN A 190 20.92 11.05 -4.31
N PHE A 191 21.02 11.17 -2.99
CA PHE A 191 20.20 10.42 -2.03
C PHE A 191 19.76 11.30 -0.86
N ASP A 192 18.70 10.87 -0.17
CA ASP A 192 18.08 11.65 0.90
C ASP A 192 18.21 10.96 2.25
N ILE A 193 18.50 11.75 3.29
CA ILE A 193 18.41 11.37 4.70
C ILE A 193 17.28 12.19 5.31
N VAL A 194 16.30 11.50 5.88
CA VAL A 194 15.12 12.12 6.51
C VAL A 194 15.00 11.65 7.95
N LEU A 195 14.86 12.61 8.87
CA LEU A 195 14.41 12.36 10.23
C LEU A 195 13.23 13.29 10.51
N ASP A 196 12.02 12.76 10.53
CA ASP A 196 10.81 13.54 10.75
C ASP A 196 9.94 12.93 11.85
N GLY A 197 9.81 13.65 12.97
CA GLY A 197 8.98 13.26 14.10
C GLY A 197 7.47 13.20 13.82
N ARG A 198 7.01 13.56 12.62
CA ARG A 198 5.62 13.43 12.17
C ARG A 198 5.35 12.18 11.33
N ARG A 199 6.38 11.46 10.89
CA ARG A 199 6.22 10.17 10.21
C ARG A 199 6.01 9.05 11.23
N GLU A 200 5.33 7.98 10.83
CA GLU A 200 5.25 6.75 11.62
C GLU A 200 6.65 6.13 11.76
N GLU A 201 7.32 5.96 10.62
CA GLU A 201 8.74 5.63 10.52
C GLU A 201 9.55 6.92 10.40
N GLN A 202 10.07 7.39 11.54
CA GLN A 202 10.67 8.72 11.61
C GLN A 202 11.94 8.83 10.78
N PHE A 203 12.72 7.75 10.65
CA PHE A 203 13.96 7.76 9.90
C PHE A 203 13.78 7.08 8.54
N LEU A 204 14.23 7.74 7.48
CA LEU A 204 14.28 7.21 6.12
C LEU A 204 15.60 7.56 5.44
N LEU A 205 16.10 6.60 4.67
CA LEU A 205 17.20 6.74 3.75
C LEU A 205 16.79 6.14 2.39
N GLY A 206 16.96 6.90 1.32
CA GLY A 206 16.57 6.44 -0.01
C GLY A 206 16.98 7.38 -1.14
N GLN A 207 16.56 7.05 -2.35
CA GLN A 207 16.88 7.83 -3.55
C GLN A 207 15.75 7.80 -4.57
N THR A 208 15.63 8.87 -5.37
CA THR A 208 14.73 8.85 -6.54
C THR A 208 15.48 8.32 -7.76
N VAL A 209 14.99 7.23 -8.36
CA VAL A 209 15.55 6.64 -9.58
C VAL A 209 14.53 6.70 -10.71
N LYS A 210 14.99 7.08 -11.90
CA LYS A 210 14.20 7.06 -13.13
C LYS A 210 14.81 6.07 -14.11
N ASN A 211 14.02 5.10 -14.55
CA ASN A 211 14.43 4.10 -15.54
C ASN A 211 13.30 3.83 -16.56
N ALA A 212 13.48 2.84 -17.42
CA ALA A 212 12.50 2.49 -18.45
C ALA A 212 11.15 2.03 -17.88
N SER A 213 11.12 1.54 -16.64
CA SER A 213 9.91 1.06 -15.96
C SER A 213 9.16 2.18 -15.23
N GLY A 214 9.75 3.37 -15.08
CA GLY A 214 9.11 4.52 -14.44
C GLY A 214 10.03 5.32 -13.53
N THR A 215 9.41 6.10 -12.64
CA THR A 215 10.09 6.82 -11.55
C THR A 215 9.76 6.11 -10.24
N PHE A 216 10.79 5.74 -9.49
CA PHE A 216 10.69 5.05 -8.21
C PHE A 216 11.41 5.84 -7.13
N TYR A 217 10.91 5.75 -5.91
CA TYR A 217 11.65 6.15 -4.73
C TYR A 217 12.18 4.88 -4.05
N ASP A 218 13.44 4.56 -4.32
CA ASP A 218 14.10 3.39 -3.74
C ASP A 218 14.37 3.64 -2.26
N THR A 219 13.54 3.04 -1.41
CA THR A 219 13.69 3.13 0.05
C THR A 219 14.71 2.10 0.51
N TRP A 220 15.93 2.54 0.84
CA TRP A 220 16.99 1.65 1.33
C TRP A 220 16.72 1.22 2.76
N THR A 221 16.24 2.14 3.59
CA THR A 221 15.67 1.82 4.90
C THR A 221 14.65 2.85 5.35
N SER A 222 13.62 2.41 6.08
CA SER A 222 12.63 3.26 6.73
C SER A 222 12.15 2.57 8.00
N HIS A 223 12.36 3.18 9.17
CA HIS A 223 12.03 2.55 10.46
C HIS A 223 11.84 3.57 11.58
N GLY A 224 11.24 3.10 12.68
CA GLY A 224 11.07 3.89 13.89
C GLY A 224 12.38 4.06 14.66
N ILE A 225 12.63 5.26 15.19
CA ILE A 225 13.82 5.52 16.02
C ILE A 225 13.52 5.22 17.50
N PRO A 226 14.36 4.42 18.19
CA PRO A 226 14.17 4.14 19.61
C PRO A 226 14.08 5.42 20.45
N ASN A 227 13.13 5.44 21.40
CA ASN A 227 12.86 6.56 22.31
C ASN A 227 12.26 7.83 21.68
N LEU A 228 12.04 7.87 20.35
CA LEU A 228 11.13 8.84 19.78
C LEU A 228 9.71 8.29 19.87
N PRO A 229 8.76 9.02 20.49
CA PRO A 229 7.40 8.53 20.63
C PRO A 229 6.76 8.37 19.26
N ALA A 230 6.02 7.26 19.08
CA ALA A 230 5.18 7.05 17.91
C ALA A 230 4.22 8.24 17.73
N ARG A 231 3.90 8.55 16.48
CA ARG A 231 2.97 9.63 16.13
C ARG A 231 1.59 9.29 16.72
N PRO A 232 1.04 10.08 17.65
CA PRO A 232 -0.37 9.94 17.97
C PRO A 232 -1.19 10.41 16.77
N MET A 233 -2.19 9.63 16.36
CA MET A 233 -3.20 10.08 15.41
C MET A 233 -3.80 11.38 15.95
N ALA A 234 -3.70 12.47 15.19
CA ALA A 234 -4.09 13.80 15.67
C ALA A 234 -5.58 14.07 15.53
N PHE A 235 -6.18 13.50 14.48
CA PHE A 235 -7.58 13.68 14.11
C PHE A 235 -8.12 12.33 13.65
N ARG A 236 -9.40 12.09 13.90
CA ARG A 236 -10.11 10.91 13.40
C ARG A 236 -11.39 11.36 12.70
N ALA A 237 -11.61 10.89 11.48
CA ALA A 237 -12.90 11.06 10.81
C ALA A 237 -13.96 10.18 11.49
N LEU A 238 -15.15 10.73 11.71
CA LEU A 238 -16.28 10.00 12.29
C LEU A 238 -17.38 9.77 11.26
N HIS A 239 -17.68 10.80 10.48
CA HIS A 239 -18.78 10.80 9.53
C HIS A 239 -18.47 11.67 8.31
N TYR A 240 -18.92 11.22 7.16
CA TYR A 240 -18.88 11.93 5.88
C TYR A 240 -20.31 12.08 5.36
N SER A 241 -20.72 13.31 5.08
CA SER A 241 -21.86 13.61 4.22
C SER A 241 -21.34 14.12 2.88
N LEU A 242 -21.60 13.38 1.81
CA LEU A 242 -21.08 13.62 0.47
C LEU A 242 -22.26 13.93 -0.47
N GLU A 243 -22.35 15.19 -0.89
CA GLU A 243 -23.32 15.64 -1.88
C GLU A 243 -22.59 15.93 -3.19
N SER A 244 -22.95 15.22 -4.26
CA SER A 244 -22.26 15.38 -5.54
C SER A 244 -23.20 15.40 -6.74
N ALA A 245 -22.80 16.15 -7.76
CA ALA A 245 -23.47 16.25 -9.04
C ALA A 245 -22.51 15.89 -10.17
N ILE A 246 -22.84 14.83 -10.90
CA ILE A 246 -22.17 14.43 -12.12
C ILE A 246 -22.87 15.15 -13.28
N LEU A 247 -22.12 16.00 -13.96
CA LEU A 247 -22.61 16.80 -15.07
C LEU A 247 -22.63 16.00 -16.39
N PRO A 248 -23.37 16.45 -17.42
CA PRO A 248 -23.45 15.72 -18.70
C PRO A 248 -22.12 15.54 -19.44
N ASN A 249 -21.09 16.33 -19.10
CA ASN A 249 -19.73 16.20 -19.61
C ASN A 249 -18.85 15.29 -18.73
N ASN A 250 -19.45 14.52 -17.82
CA ASN A 250 -18.81 13.63 -16.83
C ASN A 250 -17.97 14.32 -15.76
N SER A 251 -17.91 15.66 -15.72
CA SER A 251 -17.28 16.35 -14.60
C SER A 251 -18.13 16.24 -13.32
N LEU A 252 -17.46 16.32 -12.18
CA LEU A 252 -18.02 16.25 -10.84
C LEU A 252 -17.98 17.63 -10.21
N GLU A 253 -19.10 18.04 -9.62
CA GLU A 253 -19.18 19.14 -8.65
C GLU A 253 -19.66 18.54 -7.33
N ALA A 254 -18.99 18.85 -6.22
CA ALA A 254 -19.29 18.19 -4.97
C ALA A 254 -19.07 19.08 -3.73
N THR A 255 -19.89 18.80 -2.73
CA THR A 255 -19.74 19.28 -1.36
C THR A 255 -19.49 18.07 -0.46
N ALA A 256 -18.40 18.11 0.30
CA ALA A 256 -18.14 17.11 1.34
C ALA A 256 -18.20 17.80 2.71
N VAL A 257 -18.93 17.21 3.64
CA VAL A 257 -19.03 17.65 5.04
C VAL A 257 -18.47 16.53 5.89
N LEU A 258 -17.37 16.80 6.60
CA LEU A 258 -16.68 15.83 7.45
C LEU A 258 -16.84 16.19 8.92
N GLN A 259 -17.36 15.27 9.71
CA GLN A 259 -17.31 15.33 11.18
C GLN A 259 -16.01 14.67 11.66
N ILE A 260 -15.24 15.42 12.44
CA ILE A 260 -13.88 15.06 12.84
C ILE A 260 -13.78 15.19 14.36
N ARG A 261 -13.09 14.23 15.00
CA ARG A 261 -12.72 14.32 16.41
C ARG A 261 -11.22 14.58 16.58
N ALA A 262 -10.87 15.60 17.32
CA ALA A 262 -9.50 15.88 17.73
C ALA A 262 -9.04 14.89 18.81
N GLN A 263 -7.92 14.22 18.59
CA GLN A 263 -7.41 13.17 19.49
C GLN A 263 -6.33 13.68 20.47
N THR A 264 -5.58 14.71 20.08
CA THR A 264 -4.41 15.20 20.85
C THR A 264 -4.55 16.61 21.39
N GLY A 265 -5.42 17.43 20.79
CA GLY A 265 -5.62 18.83 21.16
C GLY A 265 -4.47 19.80 20.80
N LYS A 266 -3.47 19.33 20.04
CA LYS A 266 -2.24 20.10 19.74
C LYS A 266 -2.03 20.39 18.25
N ALA A 267 -2.65 19.60 17.38
CA ALA A 267 -2.53 19.78 15.95
C ALA A 267 -3.59 20.77 15.44
N ARG A 268 -3.24 21.58 14.44
CA ARG A 268 -4.18 22.43 13.70
C ARG A 268 -4.07 22.30 12.18
N VAL A 269 -3.27 21.36 11.70
CA VAL A 269 -3.14 21.04 10.27
C VAL A 269 -3.65 19.63 10.02
N LEU A 270 -4.58 19.50 9.10
CA LEU A 270 -5.15 18.24 8.64
C LEU A 270 -4.62 17.96 7.23
N VAL A 271 -4.30 16.70 6.96
CA VAL A 271 -3.84 16.23 5.64
C VAL A 271 -4.88 15.27 5.12
N PHE A 272 -5.36 15.53 3.91
CA PHE A 272 -6.35 14.71 3.23
C PHE A 272 -5.73 14.15 1.96
N GLU A 273 -6.14 12.94 1.58
CA GLU A 273 -5.94 12.42 0.23
C GLU A 273 -7.06 12.94 -0.66
N LEU A 274 -6.68 13.48 -1.82
CA LEU A 274 -7.61 14.01 -2.82
C LEU A 274 -6.92 13.99 -4.18
N SER A 275 -7.58 13.38 -5.16
CA SER A 275 -7.06 13.27 -6.53
C SER A 275 -6.64 14.63 -7.07
N ARG A 276 -5.45 14.70 -7.67
CA ARG A 276 -4.95 15.86 -8.42
C ARG A 276 -5.86 16.29 -9.57
N ALA A 277 -6.80 15.43 -9.99
CA ALA A 277 -7.80 15.73 -11.01
C ALA A 277 -8.99 16.55 -10.46
N LEU A 278 -9.05 16.76 -9.14
CA LEU A 278 -10.01 17.60 -8.44
C LEU A 278 -9.33 18.87 -7.93
N THR A 279 -10.07 19.98 -7.92
CA THR A 279 -9.63 21.27 -7.41
C THR A 279 -10.57 21.70 -6.29
N ILE A 280 -10.00 22.05 -5.14
CA ILE A 280 -10.74 22.66 -4.03
C ILE A 280 -10.98 24.13 -4.35
N ASP A 281 -12.26 24.53 -4.37
CA ASP A 281 -12.62 25.94 -4.52
C ASP A 281 -12.65 26.64 -3.15
N ARG A 282 -13.13 25.94 -2.11
CA ARG A 282 -13.27 26.50 -0.76
C ARG A 282 -13.31 25.41 0.31
N VAL A 283 -12.71 25.70 1.46
CA VAL A 283 -12.89 24.95 2.71
C VAL A 283 -13.40 25.90 3.79
N THR A 284 -14.43 25.49 4.54
CA THR A 284 -14.99 26.29 5.65
C THR A 284 -15.10 25.49 6.95
N SER A 285 -15.05 26.21 8.07
CA SER A 285 -15.38 25.67 9.40
C SER A 285 -16.89 25.44 9.55
N GLU A 286 -17.29 24.83 10.67
CA GLU A 286 -18.69 24.63 11.06
C GLU A 286 -19.51 25.94 11.11
N HIS A 287 -18.86 27.08 11.36
CA HIS A 287 -19.49 28.40 11.39
C HIS A 287 -19.45 29.13 10.03
N GLY A 288 -18.99 28.46 8.97
CA GLY A 288 -18.91 29.02 7.61
C GLY A 288 -17.70 29.92 7.36
N GLU A 289 -16.76 30.01 8.30
CA GLU A 289 -15.54 30.80 8.16
C GLU A 289 -14.58 30.11 7.18
N PRO A 290 -13.98 30.84 6.22
CA PRO A 290 -13.02 30.26 5.28
C PRO A 290 -11.73 29.84 5.99
N LEU A 291 -11.20 28.67 5.62
CA LEU A 291 -9.94 28.12 6.11
C LEU A 291 -8.87 28.14 5.02
N SER A 292 -7.62 28.41 5.41
CA SER A 292 -6.48 28.29 4.49
C SER A 292 -6.20 26.82 4.16
N PHE A 293 -5.85 26.55 2.92
CA PHE A 293 -5.50 25.22 2.46
C PHE A 293 -4.41 25.26 1.38
N PHE A 294 -3.68 24.16 1.22
CA PHE A 294 -2.64 24.02 0.21
C PHE A 294 -2.91 22.81 -0.67
N GLN A 295 -2.93 23.01 -1.99
CA GLN A 295 -3.17 21.96 -2.99
C GLN A 295 -2.36 22.23 -4.27
N ASN A 296 -1.25 21.51 -4.46
CA ASN A 296 -0.42 21.61 -5.67
C ASN A 296 -0.08 23.08 -6.04
N GLU A 297 0.38 23.87 -5.06
CA GLU A 297 0.63 25.31 -5.22
C GLU A 297 1.55 25.64 -6.39
N GLY A 298 1.21 26.69 -7.15
CA GLY A 298 2.01 27.19 -8.26
C GLY A 298 2.12 26.24 -9.46
N MET A 299 1.42 25.09 -9.47
CA MET A 299 1.45 24.15 -10.59
C MET A 299 0.33 24.42 -11.60
N THR A 300 0.69 24.45 -12.88
CA THR A 300 -0.25 24.40 -14.01
C THR A 300 -0.96 23.05 -14.11
N LEU A 301 -2.06 22.96 -14.85
CA LEU A 301 -2.77 21.69 -15.08
C LEU A 301 -1.87 20.59 -15.68
N GLN A 302 -0.98 20.96 -16.60
CA GLN A 302 -0.04 20.01 -17.20
C GLN A 302 0.98 19.51 -16.17
N GLU A 303 1.49 20.39 -15.32
CA GLU A 303 2.43 20.02 -14.26
C GLU A 303 1.74 19.19 -13.17
N ARG A 304 0.50 19.50 -12.80
CA ARG A 304 -0.28 18.67 -11.86
C ARG A 304 -0.42 17.26 -12.38
N SER A 305 -0.76 17.09 -13.65
CA SER A 305 -0.84 15.77 -14.27
C SER A 305 0.49 15.01 -14.19
N ALA A 306 1.61 15.67 -14.51
CA ALA A 306 2.93 15.02 -14.55
C ALA A 306 3.60 14.81 -13.18
N ARG A 307 3.43 15.75 -12.24
CA ARG A 307 4.20 15.82 -10.98
C ARG A 307 3.39 16.34 -9.77
N GLY A 308 2.08 16.51 -9.91
CA GLY A 308 1.23 16.82 -8.77
C GLY A 308 1.24 15.70 -7.74
N ASN A 309 0.74 15.99 -6.55
CA ASN A 309 0.45 14.99 -5.55
C ASN A 309 -1.07 14.94 -5.31
N ASP A 310 -1.51 13.84 -4.71
CA ASP A 310 -2.90 13.58 -4.40
C ASP A 310 -3.19 13.94 -2.92
N TYR A 311 -2.60 15.04 -2.43
CA TYR A 311 -2.75 15.52 -1.06
C TYR A 311 -3.32 16.95 -0.99
N LEU A 312 -4.08 17.21 0.07
CA LEU A 312 -4.65 18.51 0.45
C LEU A 312 -4.32 18.78 1.92
N TYR A 313 -3.75 19.94 2.22
CA TYR A 313 -3.48 20.37 3.59
C TYR A 313 -4.48 21.45 3.98
N VAL A 314 -5.18 21.31 5.11
CA VAL A 314 -6.13 22.31 5.64
C VAL A 314 -5.64 22.80 6.99
N ILE A 315 -5.70 24.10 7.20
CA ILE A 315 -5.21 24.76 8.42
C ILE A 315 -6.39 25.35 9.17
N LEU A 316 -6.62 24.85 10.38
CA LEU A 316 -7.60 25.40 11.32
C LEU A 316 -7.09 26.75 11.88
N THR A 317 -7.99 27.64 12.26
CA THR A 317 -7.66 28.94 12.88
C THR A 317 -6.97 28.79 14.25
N ALA A 318 -7.33 27.75 15.00
CA ALA A 318 -6.69 27.35 16.25
C ALA A 318 -6.70 25.82 16.39
N PRO A 319 -5.83 25.23 17.24
CA PRO A 319 -5.93 23.82 17.61
C PRO A 319 -7.23 23.56 18.38
N PRO A 320 -8.08 22.60 17.95
CA PRO A 320 -9.25 22.20 18.72
C PRO A 320 -8.82 21.49 20.00
N HIS A 321 -9.68 21.46 21.02
CA HIS A 321 -9.42 20.75 22.26
C HIS A 321 -9.42 19.23 22.06
N GLN A 322 -8.70 18.50 22.93
CA GLN A 322 -8.75 17.04 22.89
C GLN A 322 -10.17 16.53 23.15
N GLY A 323 -10.64 15.63 22.30
CA GLY A 323 -12.00 15.09 22.34
C GLY A 323 -13.05 15.97 21.70
N GLU A 324 -12.71 17.21 21.30
CA GLU A 324 -13.62 18.10 20.59
C GLU A 324 -13.99 17.51 19.23
N GLU A 325 -15.27 17.57 18.91
CA GLU A 325 -15.80 17.25 17.59
C GLU A 325 -16.15 18.53 16.87
N PHE A 326 -15.76 18.63 15.61
CA PHE A 326 -16.00 19.77 14.75
C PHE A 326 -16.24 19.31 13.33
N THR A 327 -16.79 20.20 12.51
CA THR A 327 -17.13 19.91 11.11
C THR A 327 -16.30 20.77 10.16
N LEU A 328 -15.85 20.15 9.07
CA LEU A 328 -15.25 20.84 7.92
C LEU A 328 -16.12 20.64 6.68
N GLN A 329 -16.35 21.70 5.94
CA GLN A 329 -17.07 21.66 4.67
C GLN A 329 -16.14 22.02 3.52
N PHE A 330 -16.14 21.20 2.47
CA PHE A 330 -15.34 21.34 1.27
C PHE A 330 -16.24 21.54 0.08
N HIS A 331 -15.90 22.49 -0.80
CA HIS A 331 -16.45 22.59 -2.14
C HIS A 331 -15.35 22.33 -3.16
N TYR A 332 -15.59 21.41 -4.08
CA TYR A 332 -14.60 21.01 -5.07
C TYR A 332 -15.25 20.56 -6.36
N ARG A 333 -14.45 20.58 -7.42
CA ARG A 333 -14.87 20.18 -8.76
C ARG A 333 -13.70 19.61 -9.55
N GLY A 334 -14.01 18.87 -10.60
CA GLY A 334 -13.01 18.35 -11.53
C GLY A 334 -13.54 17.16 -12.29
N ASN A 335 -12.64 16.29 -12.74
CA ASN A 335 -13.06 15.09 -13.46
C ASN A 335 -12.27 13.85 -13.03
N VAL A 336 -12.97 12.94 -12.36
CA VAL A 336 -12.46 11.62 -11.95
C VAL A 336 -13.11 10.49 -12.77
N ILE A 337 -14.03 10.80 -13.67
CA ILE A 337 -14.75 9.84 -14.51
C ILE A 337 -14.08 9.81 -15.88
N GLN A 338 -13.66 8.62 -16.27
CA GLN A 338 -13.01 8.36 -17.54
C GLN A 338 -14.00 7.71 -18.52
N ASP A 339 -13.84 8.04 -19.80
CA ASP A 339 -14.58 7.43 -20.90
C ASP A 339 -13.61 6.54 -21.70
N ALA A 340 -13.85 5.22 -21.65
CA ALA A 340 -13.04 4.24 -22.38
C ALA A 340 -13.51 4.06 -23.85
N GLY A 341 -14.41 4.92 -24.33
CA GLY A 341 -15.06 4.86 -25.63
C GLY A 341 -16.33 4.02 -25.60
N ASN A 342 -17.19 4.20 -26.62
CA ASN A 342 -18.52 3.56 -26.71
C ASN A 342 -19.44 3.82 -25.49
N SER A 343 -19.28 4.98 -24.84
CA SER A 343 -19.99 5.35 -23.62
C SER A 343 -19.72 4.40 -22.43
N VAL A 344 -18.62 3.65 -22.46
CA VAL A 344 -18.16 2.85 -21.32
C VAL A 344 -17.42 3.76 -20.35
N LEU A 345 -18.16 4.22 -19.35
CA LEU A 345 -17.64 5.09 -18.29
C LEU A 345 -17.12 4.28 -17.10
N PHE A 346 -16.15 4.85 -16.39
CA PHE A 346 -15.71 4.34 -15.09
C PHE A 346 -15.08 5.45 -14.23
N VAL A 347 -15.10 5.27 -12.92
CA VAL A 347 -14.41 6.18 -11.98
C VAL A 347 -12.95 5.74 -11.85
N GLY A 348 -12.02 6.62 -12.21
CA GLY A 348 -10.57 6.36 -12.14
C GLY A 348 -9.98 6.57 -10.75
N ALA A 349 -10.30 7.67 -10.08
CA ALA A 349 -9.82 7.98 -8.73
C ALA A 349 -10.80 7.48 -7.67
N ARG A 350 -10.84 6.16 -7.43
CA ARG A 350 -11.90 5.51 -6.63
C ARG A 350 -11.82 5.76 -5.12
N GLU A 351 -10.62 6.05 -4.61
CA GLU A 351 -10.35 6.26 -3.17
C GLU A 351 -10.27 7.75 -2.82
N SER A 352 -9.90 8.57 -3.79
CA SER A 352 -9.57 9.99 -3.60
C SER A 352 -10.46 10.92 -4.42
N TRP A 353 -11.70 10.49 -4.74
CA TRP A 353 -12.71 11.35 -5.38
C TRP A 353 -13.36 12.34 -4.39
N TYR A 354 -13.08 12.19 -3.10
CA TYR A 354 -13.46 13.11 -2.02
C TYR A 354 -12.24 13.32 -1.09
N PRO A 355 -12.22 14.36 -0.25
CA PRO A 355 -11.15 14.57 0.73
C PRO A 355 -11.17 13.45 1.80
N HIS A 356 -10.32 12.44 1.67
CA HIS A 356 -10.20 11.33 2.62
C HIS A 356 -9.21 11.69 3.73
N LEU A 357 -9.55 11.42 4.99
CA LEU A 357 -8.72 11.76 6.16
C LEU A 357 -8.27 10.49 6.88
N GLY A 358 -6.97 10.30 7.02
CA GLY A 358 -6.39 9.18 7.77
C GLY A 358 -5.75 8.14 6.86
N ASP A 359 -5.55 6.95 7.39
CA ASP A 359 -5.13 5.78 6.61
C ASP A 359 -6.34 5.22 5.82
N PRO A 360 -6.16 4.63 4.63
CA PRO A 360 -7.25 3.97 3.91
C PRO A 360 -7.95 2.83 4.67
N ALA A 361 -7.39 2.33 5.79
CA ALA A 361 -8.05 1.38 6.70
C ALA A 361 -8.81 2.05 7.86
N ASP A 362 -8.82 3.38 7.98
CA ASP A 362 -9.56 4.08 9.04
C ASP A 362 -11.08 4.08 8.77
N PHE A 363 -11.84 3.53 9.72
CA PHE A 363 -13.29 3.39 9.58
C PHE A 363 -14.06 4.66 9.97
N ALA A 364 -14.95 5.10 9.07
CA ALA A 364 -15.94 6.15 9.28
C ALA A 364 -17.33 5.74 8.73
N THR A 365 -18.36 6.54 9.01
CA THR A 365 -19.69 6.34 8.43
C THR A 365 -19.92 7.31 7.28
N TYR A 366 -20.71 6.91 6.27
CA TYR A 366 -20.97 7.73 5.08
C TYR A 366 -22.47 7.87 4.79
N ASP A 367 -22.84 9.07 4.36
CA ASP A 367 -24.13 9.45 3.84
C ASP A 367 -23.89 10.12 2.47
N LEU A 368 -24.39 9.50 1.39
CA LEU A 368 -24.05 9.88 0.02
C LEU A 368 -25.31 10.28 -0.74
N THR A 369 -25.39 11.52 -1.18
CA THR A 369 -26.38 11.99 -2.14
C THR A 369 -25.68 12.29 -3.46
N ILE A 370 -26.02 11.54 -4.50
CA ILE A 370 -25.41 11.72 -5.82
C ILE A 370 -26.50 12.06 -6.83
N ARG A 371 -26.27 13.08 -7.64
CA ARG A 371 -27.11 13.47 -8.78
C ARG A 371 -26.36 13.16 -10.08
N TRP A 372 -26.97 12.46 -11.02
CA TRP A 372 -26.30 12.05 -12.27
C TRP A 372 -27.25 12.08 -13.48
N PRO A 373 -26.74 12.06 -14.72
CA PRO A 373 -27.57 12.08 -15.93
C PRO A 373 -28.51 10.86 -16.01
N ARG A 374 -29.79 11.09 -16.31
CA ARG A 374 -30.86 10.06 -16.28
C ARG A 374 -30.58 8.82 -17.13
N LYS A 375 -29.81 8.97 -18.21
CA LYS A 375 -29.44 7.87 -19.12
C LYS A 375 -28.53 6.82 -18.46
N LEU A 376 -27.81 7.22 -17.40
CA LEU A 376 -26.86 6.35 -16.70
C LEU A 376 -27.51 5.69 -15.49
N ARG A 377 -27.00 4.51 -15.14
CA ARG A 377 -27.22 3.89 -13.84
C ARG A 377 -25.99 4.12 -12.98
N LEU A 378 -26.22 4.42 -11.70
CA LEU A 378 -25.17 4.61 -10.71
C LEU A 378 -25.31 3.55 -9.62
N VAL A 379 -24.16 3.02 -9.20
CA VAL A 379 -24.01 2.11 -8.08
C VAL A 379 -23.02 2.71 -7.10
N ALA A 380 -23.27 2.56 -5.80
CA ALA A 380 -22.43 3.12 -4.76
C ALA A 380 -22.37 2.19 -3.54
N THR A 381 -21.34 2.37 -2.72
CA THR A 381 -21.20 1.72 -1.41
C THR A 381 -22.33 2.14 -0.46
N GLY A 382 -22.73 1.22 0.42
CA GLY A 382 -23.82 1.43 1.37
C GLY A 382 -25.20 1.04 0.82
N SER A 383 -26.20 1.11 1.70
CA SER A 383 -27.58 0.73 1.37
C SER A 383 -28.29 1.90 0.72
N LYS A 384 -28.90 1.64 -0.43
CA LYS A 384 -29.67 2.64 -1.17
C LYS A 384 -31.01 2.90 -0.49
N LEU A 385 -31.24 4.12 -0.04
CA LEU A 385 -32.44 4.52 0.69
C LEU A 385 -33.55 4.98 -0.25
N ASP A 386 -33.22 5.85 -1.21
CA ASP A 386 -34.16 6.30 -2.24
C ASP A 386 -33.45 6.62 -3.58
N GLU A 387 -34.26 6.65 -4.64
CA GLU A 387 -33.92 7.23 -5.94
C GLU A 387 -35.14 7.97 -6.48
N ARG A 388 -34.90 9.14 -7.05
CA ARG A 388 -35.92 9.94 -7.74
C ARG A 388 -35.40 10.51 -9.04
N GLU A 389 -36.30 10.72 -10.00
CA GLU A 389 -35.99 11.41 -11.25
C GLU A 389 -36.28 12.92 -11.10
N GLU A 390 -35.35 13.76 -11.55
CA GLU A 390 -35.43 15.22 -11.55
C GLU A 390 -35.09 15.75 -12.96
N GLY A 391 -36.09 15.77 -13.85
CA GLY A 391 -35.91 16.16 -15.24
C GLY A 391 -34.96 15.22 -15.99
N GLU A 392 -33.85 15.76 -16.51
CA GLU A 392 -32.81 15.01 -17.23
C GLU A 392 -31.81 14.29 -16.29
N PHE A 393 -32.06 14.33 -14.98
CA PHE A 393 -31.18 13.77 -13.96
C PHE A 393 -31.92 12.77 -13.06
N ARG A 394 -31.13 11.95 -12.37
CA ARG A 394 -31.56 11.15 -11.23
C ARG A 394 -30.80 11.62 -10.00
N VAL A 395 -31.44 11.50 -8.85
CA VAL A 395 -30.82 11.69 -7.54
C VAL A 395 -31.03 10.42 -6.75
N GLY A 396 -29.96 9.91 -6.15
CA GLY A 396 -29.98 8.74 -5.29
C GLY A 396 -29.32 9.05 -3.96
N HIS A 397 -29.83 8.40 -2.92
CA HIS A 397 -29.33 8.52 -1.55
C HIS A 397 -28.88 7.15 -1.04
N TRP A 398 -27.64 7.06 -0.56
CA TRP A 398 -27.07 5.86 0.05
C TRP A 398 -26.55 6.18 1.44
N LYS A 399 -26.62 5.18 2.32
CA LYS A 399 -26.09 5.30 3.67
C LYS A 399 -25.42 4.02 4.11
N THR A 400 -24.28 4.13 4.77
CA THR A 400 -23.57 2.98 5.33
C THR A 400 -24.24 2.54 6.61
N GLU A 401 -24.56 1.25 6.72
CA GLU A 401 -25.16 0.66 7.92
C GLU A 401 -24.15 0.46 9.04
N LYS A 402 -22.89 0.25 8.67
CA LYS A 402 -21.75 0.03 9.56
C LYS A 402 -20.60 0.92 9.11
N PRO A 403 -19.63 1.22 9.99
CA PRO A 403 -18.42 1.93 9.58
C PRO A 403 -17.71 1.20 8.43
N MET A 404 -17.17 1.97 7.50
CA MET A 404 -16.47 1.51 6.30
C MET A 404 -15.18 2.33 6.18
N ALA A 405 -14.15 1.77 5.57
CA ALA A 405 -12.87 2.47 5.39
C ALA A 405 -12.89 3.44 4.20
N VAL A 406 -13.83 3.24 3.27
CA VAL A 406 -13.96 4.01 2.04
C VAL A 406 -15.40 4.00 1.52
N ALA A 407 -15.76 5.06 0.80
CA ALA A 407 -16.97 5.11 -0.01
C ALA A 407 -16.63 5.25 -1.49
N GLY A 408 -17.29 4.46 -2.33
CA GLY A 408 -17.05 4.41 -3.76
C GLY A 408 -18.34 4.42 -4.57
N PHE A 409 -18.23 4.79 -5.84
CA PHE A 409 -19.31 4.61 -6.80
C PHE A 409 -18.78 4.22 -8.18
N ASN A 410 -19.67 3.72 -9.03
CA ASN A 410 -19.43 3.57 -10.45
C ASN A 410 -20.70 3.88 -11.24
N LEU A 411 -20.55 4.13 -12.53
CA LEU A 411 -21.67 4.49 -13.40
C LEU A 411 -21.47 4.05 -14.84
N GLY A 412 -22.58 3.81 -15.52
CA GLY A 412 -22.58 3.46 -16.94
C GLY A 412 -23.98 3.23 -17.48
N GLU A 413 -24.08 2.88 -18.76
CA GLU A 413 -25.35 2.51 -19.41
C GLU A 413 -25.66 1.03 -19.13
N TYR A 414 -25.75 0.68 -17.85
CA TYR A 414 -25.74 -0.70 -17.41
C TYR A 414 -27.03 -1.47 -17.74
N ALA A 415 -26.83 -2.69 -18.24
CA ALA A 415 -27.76 -3.79 -18.03
C ALA A 415 -27.53 -4.38 -16.62
N THR A 416 -28.57 -4.98 -16.03
CA THR A 416 -28.52 -5.46 -14.64
C THR A 416 -29.16 -6.83 -14.46
N SER A 417 -28.61 -7.64 -13.57
CA SER A 417 -29.21 -8.89 -13.11
C SER A 417 -28.98 -9.05 -11.60
N SER A 418 -29.94 -9.63 -10.90
CA SER A 418 -29.88 -9.85 -9.46
C SER A 418 -30.01 -11.33 -9.13
N VAL A 419 -29.21 -11.80 -8.18
CA VAL A 419 -29.31 -13.12 -7.56
C VAL A 419 -29.62 -12.90 -6.08
N ALA A 420 -30.78 -13.38 -5.62
CA ALA A 420 -31.18 -13.26 -4.23
C ALA A 420 -30.93 -14.59 -3.49
N SER A 421 -30.33 -14.49 -2.31
CA SER A 421 -30.00 -15.60 -1.42
C SER A 421 -30.52 -15.31 -0.01
N SER A 422 -30.43 -16.28 0.90
CA SER A 422 -30.93 -16.12 2.26
C SER A 422 -30.04 -15.17 3.07
N GLY A 423 -30.38 -13.88 3.10
CA GLY A 423 -29.72 -12.86 3.92
C GLY A 423 -29.00 -11.77 3.13
N HIS A 424 -28.78 -11.98 1.83
CA HIS A 424 -28.14 -11.02 0.93
C HIS A 424 -28.62 -11.13 -0.52
N SER A 425 -28.33 -10.10 -1.32
CA SER A 425 -28.45 -10.12 -2.79
C SER A 425 -27.13 -9.78 -3.47
N ILE A 426 -26.95 -10.31 -4.68
CA ILE A 426 -25.85 -9.95 -5.59
C ILE A 426 -26.46 -9.25 -6.80
N ASP A 427 -26.14 -7.97 -6.98
CA ASP A 427 -26.57 -7.16 -8.12
C ASP A 427 -25.41 -6.94 -9.07
N VAL A 428 -25.52 -7.41 -10.31
CA VAL A 428 -24.44 -7.32 -11.31
C VAL A 428 -24.79 -6.30 -12.38
N TYR A 429 -23.84 -5.43 -12.70
CA TYR A 429 -23.97 -4.28 -13.60
C TYR A 429 -22.87 -4.30 -14.66
N ALA A 430 -23.25 -4.30 -15.93
CA ALA A 430 -22.32 -4.23 -17.05
C ALA A 430 -22.90 -3.44 -18.22
N ASN A 431 -22.03 -2.80 -18.99
CA ASN A 431 -22.40 -2.13 -20.21
C ASN A 431 -22.81 -3.14 -21.29
N ARG A 432 -23.65 -2.70 -22.23
CA ARG A 432 -24.00 -3.52 -23.41
C ARG A 432 -22.89 -3.53 -24.45
N GLU A 433 -22.19 -2.41 -24.57
CA GLU A 433 -21.03 -2.25 -25.47
C GLU A 433 -19.72 -2.50 -24.72
N LEU A 434 -18.68 -2.84 -25.49
CA LEU A 434 -17.31 -2.96 -25.02
C LEU A 434 -16.58 -1.62 -25.13
N GLU A 435 -15.60 -1.39 -24.26
CA GLU A 435 -14.69 -0.26 -24.45
C GLU A 435 -13.99 -0.33 -25.82
N GLU A 436 -13.76 0.84 -26.42
CA GLU A 436 -13.33 0.97 -27.83
C GLU A 436 -12.06 0.18 -28.12
N ASN A 437 -11.07 0.26 -27.22
CA ASN A 437 -9.81 -0.47 -27.35
C ASN A 437 -10.01 -1.99 -27.33
N LEU A 438 -10.93 -2.51 -26.50
CA LEU A 438 -11.19 -3.94 -26.41
C LEU A 438 -11.96 -4.44 -27.64
N LYS A 439 -12.95 -3.66 -28.11
CA LYS A 439 -13.68 -3.92 -29.34
C LYS A 439 -12.74 -4.01 -30.54
N ASN A 440 -11.82 -3.05 -30.66
CA ASN A 440 -10.83 -3.01 -31.74
C ASN A 440 -9.89 -4.23 -31.72
N ARG A 441 -9.43 -4.68 -30.55
CA ARG A 441 -8.63 -5.92 -30.43
C ARG A 441 -9.42 -7.15 -30.90
N LEU A 442 -10.68 -7.26 -30.49
CA LEU A 442 -11.54 -8.38 -30.89
C LEU A 442 -11.81 -8.42 -32.40
N MET A 443 -11.96 -7.26 -33.03
CA MET A 443 -12.16 -7.16 -34.48
C MET A 443 -10.88 -7.45 -35.27
N ALA A 444 -9.72 -6.98 -34.79
CA ALA A 444 -8.43 -7.24 -35.41
C ALA A 444 -8.04 -8.73 -35.39
N SER A 445 -8.50 -9.48 -34.37
CA SER A 445 -8.23 -10.93 -34.20
C SER A 445 -9.07 -11.87 -35.09
N SER A 446 -9.70 -11.37 -36.17
CA SER A 446 -10.56 -12.18 -37.03
C SER A 446 -9.78 -13.29 -37.76
N PRO A 447 -10.27 -14.55 -37.79
CA PRO A 447 -9.60 -15.62 -38.52
C PRO A 447 -9.54 -15.32 -40.02
N ASP A 448 -8.45 -15.73 -40.68
CA ASP A 448 -8.35 -15.77 -42.13
C ASP A 448 -9.59 -16.48 -42.73
N GLY A 449 -10.24 -15.83 -43.70
CA GLY A 449 -11.55 -16.23 -44.21
C GLY A 449 -11.62 -17.67 -44.71
N ILE A 450 -12.84 -18.24 -44.68
CA ILE A 450 -13.09 -19.59 -45.22
C ILE A 450 -12.90 -19.55 -46.74
N ALA A 451 -11.94 -20.32 -47.25
CA ALA A 451 -11.71 -20.45 -48.70
C ALA A 451 -12.78 -21.36 -49.32
N ILE A 452 -13.75 -20.76 -50.02
CA ILE A 452 -14.73 -21.52 -50.80
C ILE A 452 -14.16 -21.76 -52.20
N THR A 453 -13.91 -23.02 -52.56
CA THR A 453 -13.50 -23.39 -53.93
C THR A 453 -14.72 -23.38 -54.86
N SER A 454 -14.71 -22.50 -55.87
CA SER A 454 -15.71 -22.53 -56.95
C SER A 454 -15.66 -23.87 -57.70
N ARG A 455 -16.80 -24.55 -57.89
CA ARG A 455 -16.92 -25.79 -58.67
C ARG A 455 -17.38 -25.55 -60.12
N THR A 456 -16.82 -24.55 -60.80
CA THR A 456 -16.99 -24.38 -62.25
C THR A 456 -15.75 -24.85 -62.98
N ALA A 457 -15.89 -25.90 -63.79
CA ALA A 457 -14.81 -26.41 -64.64
C ALA A 457 -14.49 -25.36 -65.73
N GLY A 458 -13.30 -24.74 -65.66
CA GLY A 458 -12.75 -23.89 -66.72
C GLY A 458 -12.59 -22.40 -66.43
N ALA A 459 -12.88 -21.90 -65.21
CA ALA A 459 -12.61 -20.51 -64.83
C ALA A 459 -11.45 -20.41 -63.81
N PRO A 460 -10.65 -19.32 -63.78
CA PRO A 460 -9.61 -19.12 -62.78
C PRO A 460 -10.21 -19.16 -61.37
N SER A 461 -9.51 -19.81 -60.45
CA SER A 461 -9.93 -20.00 -59.06
C SER A 461 -10.01 -18.65 -58.34
N ALA A 462 -11.16 -17.97 -58.41
CA ALA A 462 -11.41 -16.81 -57.56
C ALA A 462 -11.60 -17.32 -56.11
N ARG A 463 -10.65 -17.03 -55.23
CA ARG A 463 -10.83 -17.19 -53.78
C ARG A 463 -11.84 -16.15 -53.33
N LEU A 464 -13.09 -16.54 -53.17
CA LEU A 464 -14.06 -15.75 -52.40
C LEU A 464 -13.75 -16.00 -50.93
N ALA A 465 -13.03 -15.07 -50.30
CA ALA A 465 -12.95 -15.02 -48.85
C ALA A 465 -14.29 -14.50 -48.34
N VAL A 466 -15.11 -15.39 -47.78
CA VAL A 466 -16.30 -14.97 -47.03
C VAL A 466 -15.82 -14.65 -45.62
N THR A 467 -15.66 -13.37 -45.32
CA THR A 467 -15.47 -12.90 -43.95
C THR A 467 -16.84 -12.97 -43.27
N LEU A 468 -17.07 -13.99 -42.44
CA LEU A 468 -18.25 -14.00 -41.58
C LEU A 468 -18.15 -12.82 -40.61
N PRO A 469 -19.22 -12.06 -40.38
CA PRO A 469 -19.20 -10.99 -39.40
C PRO A 469 -18.92 -11.59 -38.03
N VAL A 470 -17.78 -11.21 -37.45
CA VAL A 470 -17.44 -11.57 -36.08
C VAL A 470 -18.39 -10.82 -35.15
N LEU A 471 -19.33 -11.54 -34.56
CA LEU A 471 -20.23 -10.96 -33.55
C LEU A 471 -19.38 -10.54 -32.35
N THR A 472 -19.45 -9.25 -32.00
CA THR A 472 -18.87 -8.73 -30.77
C THR A 472 -19.72 -9.17 -29.58
N PRO A 473 -19.13 -9.85 -28.57
CA PRO A 473 -19.86 -10.26 -27.38
C PRO A 473 -20.32 -9.04 -26.57
N SER A 474 -21.46 -9.16 -25.89
CA SER A 474 -21.92 -8.15 -24.94
C SER A 474 -21.58 -8.59 -23.51
N PRO A 475 -20.91 -7.73 -22.69
CA PRO A 475 -20.71 -8.01 -21.27
C PRO A 475 -22.02 -8.30 -20.51
N ALA A 476 -23.12 -7.69 -20.95
CA ALA A 476 -24.45 -7.88 -20.39
C ALA A 476 -24.95 -9.33 -20.45
N ASP A 477 -24.40 -10.17 -21.34
CA ASP A 477 -24.82 -11.56 -21.50
C ASP A 477 -24.37 -12.46 -20.33
N ALA A 478 -23.30 -12.07 -19.62
CA ALA A 478 -22.72 -12.86 -18.53
C ALA A 478 -23.33 -12.58 -17.14
N LEU A 479 -24.14 -11.52 -17.00
CA LEU A 479 -24.60 -10.99 -15.70
C LEU A 479 -25.17 -12.06 -14.76
N LYS A 480 -26.08 -12.89 -15.28
CA LYS A 480 -26.77 -13.92 -14.48
C LYS A 480 -25.83 -15.04 -14.04
N GLN A 481 -24.89 -15.44 -14.91
CA GLN A 481 -23.93 -16.49 -14.59
C GLN A 481 -22.92 -15.98 -13.57
N LEU A 482 -22.32 -14.80 -13.82
CA LEU A 482 -21.36 -14.19 -12.92
C LEU A 482 -21.97 -13.93 -11.53
N GLY A 483 -23.21 -13.43 -11.46
CA GLY A 483 -23.91 -13.23 -10.19
C GLY A 483 -24.07 -14.51 -9.37
N LYS A 484 -24.36 -15.65 -10.01
CA LYS A 484 -24.45 -16.96 -9.34
C LYS A 484 -23.10 -17.46 -8.85
N GLU A 485 -22.05 -17.22 -9.63
CA GLU A 485 -20.69 -17.63 -9.25
C GLU A 485 -20.16 -16.82 -8.07
N ILE A 486 -20.41 -15.51 -8.09
CA ILE A 486 -20.11 -14.61 -6.96
C ILE A 486 -20.89 -15.05 -5.73
N ASP A 487 -22.20 -15.26 -5.84
CA ASP A 487 -23.03 -15.77 -4.74
C ASP A 487 -22.51 -17.11 -4.18
N SER A 488 -22.07 -18.03 -5.05
CA SER A 488 -21.46 -19.30 -4.62
C SER A 488 -20.17 -19.10 -3.84
N SER A 489 -19.34 -18.12 -4.22
CA SER A 489 -18.12 -17.78 -3.49
C SER A 489 -18.42 -17.15 -2.13
N VAL A 490 -19.46 -16.32 -2.02
CA VAL A 490 -19.93 -15.76 -0.73
C VAL A 490 -20.26 -16.90 0.23
N HIS A 491 -21.12 -17.84 -0.16
CA HIS A 491 -21.50 -18.99 0.68
C HIS A 491 -20.29 -19.85 1.07
N PHE A 492 -19.31 -19.99 0.18
CA PHE A 492 -18.07 -20.71 0.50
C PHE A 492 -17.26 -19.97 1.59
N TYR A 493 -17.09 -18.66 1.46
CA TYR A 493 -16.34 -17.85 2.42
C TYR A 493 -17.04 -17.73 3.78
N GLU A 494 -18.37 -17.80 3.82
CA GLU A 494 -19.10 -17.82 5.10
C GLU A 494 -18.68 -18.98 6.01
N THR A 495 -18.19 -20.08 5.42
CA THR A 495 -17.66 -21.23 6.18
C THR A 495 -16.40 -20.84 6.97
N PHE A 496 -15.57 -19.94 6.46
CA PHE A 496 -14.28 -19.55 7.05
C PHE A 496 -14.34 -18.23 7.81
N SER A 497 -15.10 -17.26 7.30
CA SER A 497 -15.10 -15.88 7.77
C SER A 497 -16.35 -15.52 8.60
N GLY A 498 -17.35 -16.40 8.64
CA GLY A 498 -18.65 -16.13 9.26
C GLY A 498 -19.63 -15.45 8.29
N PRO A 499 -20.85 -15.09 8.74
CA PRO A 499 -21.92 -14.60 7.87
C PRO A 499 -21.51 -13.42 6.99
N PHE A 500 -22.11 -13.30 5.80
CA PHE A 500 -21.86 -12.18 4.91
C PHE A 500 -22.18 -10.83 5.60
N PRO A 501 -21.26 -9.85 5.60
CA PRO A 501 -21.36 -8.68 6.48
C PRO A 501 -22.33 -7.59 6.00
N PHE A 502 -22.83 -7.68 4.75
CA PHE A 502 -23.70 -6.69 4.10
C PHE A 502 -25.01 -7.31 3.61
N HIS A 503 -26.04 -6.50 3.35
CA HIS A 503 -27.30 -7.00 2.77
C HIS A 503 -27.30 -7.06 1.24
N ASN A 504 -26.42 -6.31 0.58
CA ASN A 504 -26.27 -6.32 -0.87
C ASN A 504 -24.80 -6.25 -1.27
N LEU A 505 -24.44 -6.97 -2.33
CA LEU A 505 -23.16 -6.84 -3.01
C LEU A 505 -23.41 -6.41 -4.46
N SER A 506 -23.09 -5.16 -4.75
CA SER A 506 -23.09 -4.65 -6.12
C SER A 506 -21.79 -5.04 -6.83
N VAL A 507 -21.88 -5.51 -8.07
CA VAL A 507 -20.74 -5.93 -8.89
C VAL A 507 -20.77 -5.12 -10.17
N SER A 508 -19.80 -4.23 -10.34
CA SER A 508 -19.73 -3.29 -11.45
C SER A 508 -18.57 -3.62 -12.37
N GLN A 509 -18.83 -3.61 -13.67
CA GLN A 509 -17.81 -3.70 -14.69
C GLN A 509 -16.85 -2.49 -14.65
N ILE A 510 -15.54 -2.76 -14.76
CA ILE A 510 -14.51 -1.75 -15.01
C ILE A 510 -13.60 -2.17 -16.18
N PRO A 511 -13.18 -1.24 -17.07
CA PRO A 511 -12.24 -1.54 -18.14
C PRO A 511 -10.86 -1.98 -17.64
N GLY A 512 -10.15 -2.73 -18.48
CA GLY A 512 -8.77 -3.15 -18.21
C GLY A 512 -8.65 -4.45 -17.39
N THR A 513 -7.45 -4.77 -16.92
CA THR A 513 -7.12 -5.99 -16.16
C THR A 513 -6.95 -5.66 -14.68
N PHE A 514 -8.04 -5.26 -14.04
CA PHE A 514 -8.04 -4.76 -12.67
C PHE A 514 -9.29 -5.23 -11.91
N GLY A 515 -9.17 -5.43 -10.60
CA GLY A 515 -10.26 -5.72 -9.67
C GLY A 515 -10.08 -4.91 -8.38
N GLN A 516 -11.19 -4.59 -7.71
CA GLN A 516 -11.18 -3.96 -6.38
C GLN A 516 -12.48 -4.23 -5.63
N GLY A 517 -12.40 -4.72 -4.41
CA GLY A 517 -13.55 -5.06 -3.58
C GLY A 517 -13.82 -4.07 -2.45
N TRP A 518 -14.62 -3.04 -2.70
CA TRP A 518 -15.12 -2.14 -1.64
C TRP A 518 -16.28 -2.72 -0.83
N PRO A 519 -16.57 -2.17 0.35
CA PRO A 519 -17.67 -2.64 1.19
C PRO A 519 -19.02 -2.59 0.45
N GLY A 520 -19.56 -3.75 0.08
CA GLY A 520 -20.80 -3.88 -0.68
C GLY A 520 -20.71 -3.49 -2.17
N LEU A 521 -19.52 -3.20 -2.70
CA LEU A 521 -19.30 -2.82 -4.12
C LEU A 521 -18.00 -3.41 -4.68
N LEU A 522 -18.10 -4.31 -5.66
CA LEU A 522 -16.97 -4.84 -6.40
C LEU A 522 -16.81 -4.14 -7.74
N TYR A 523 -15.58 -3.79 -8.10
CA TYR A 523 -15.18 -3.46 -9.45
C TYR A 523 -14.49 -4.68 -10.04
N VAL A 524 -15.01 -5.18 -11.16
CA VAL A 524 -14.46 -6.37 -11.82
C VAL A 524 -14.20 -6.06 -13.28
N SER A 525 -13.04 -6.47 -13.77
CA SER A 525 -12.63 -6.33 -15.17
C SER A 525 -13.72 -6.72 -16.18
N THR A 526 -13.83 -5.96 -17.27
CA THR A 526 -14.64 -6.33 -18.46
C THR A 526 -14.42 -7.78 -18.89
N PHE A 527 -13.19 -8.30 -18.78
CA PHE A 527 -12.87 -9.66 -19.20
C PHE A 527 -13.67 -10.74 -18.45
N SER A 528 -14.03 -10.50 -17.19
CA SER A 528 -14.85 -11.42 -16.38
C SER A 528 -16.29 -11.54 -16.88
N PHE A 529 -16.72 -10.63 -17.76
CA PHE A 529 -18.03 -10.64 -18.40
C PHE A 529 -18.00 -11.27 -19.80
N LEU A 530 -16.85 -11.77 -20.24
CA LEU A 530 -16.66 -12.36 -21.58
C LEU A 530 -16.40 -13.85 -21.50
N SER A 531 -16.74 -14.59 -22.56
CA SER A 531 -16.36 -16.01 -22.68
C SER A 531 -14.84 -16.17 -22.78
N ARG A 532 -14.32 -17.35 -22.41
CA ARG A 532 -12.88 -17.64 -22.51
C ARG A 532 -12.34 -17.43 -23.93
N GLU A 533 -13.11 -17.80 -24.95
CA GLU A 533 -12.71 -17.64 -26.36
C GLU A 533 -12.63 -16.16 -26.73
N ALA A 534 -13.58 -15.34 -26.26
CA ALA A 534 -13.56 -13.91 -26.48
C ALA A 534 -12.38 -13.25 -25.77
N GLN A 535 -12.08 -13.63 -24.52
CA GLN A 535 -10.92 -13.14 -23.79
C GLN A 535 -9.61 -13.44 -24.53
N GLN A 536 -9.42 -14.66 -25.03
CA GLN A 536 -8.23 -15.05 -25.79
C GLN A 536 -8.08 -14.25 -27.08
N ARG A 537 -9.17 -14.10 -27.84
CA ARG A 537 -9.21 -13.26 -29.04
C ARG A 537 -8.90 -11.79 -28.76
N ALA A 538 -9.30 -11.30 -27.60
CA ALA A 538 -8.97 -9.96 -27.12
C ALA A 538 -7.50 -9.82 -26.65
N GLY A 539 -6.70 -10.88 -26.73
CA GLY A 539 -5.28 -10.90 -26.39
C GLY A 539 -4.98 -11.26 -24.94
N LEU A 540 -5.95 -11.77 -24.17
CA LEU A 540 -5.69 -12.27 -22.83
C LEU A 540 -5.02 -13.65 -22.90
N THR A 541 -3.82 -13.77 -22.32
CA THR A 541 -3.09 -15.05 -22.28
C THR A 541 -3.80 -16.04 -21.34
N PRO A 542 -3.59 -17.36 -21.47
CA PRO A 542 -4.17 -18.34 -20.54
C PRO A 542 -3.90 -17.99 -19.07
N THR A 543 -2.65 -17.64 -18.72
CA THR A 543 -2.30 -17.17 -17.37
C THR A 543 -3.05 -15.90 -16.96
N GLY A 544 -3.27 -14.98 -17.90
CA GLY A 544 -4.10 -13.80 -17.67
C GLY A 544 -5.58 -14.13 -17.41
N GLN A 545 -6.14 -15.15 -18.08
CA GLN A 545 -7.51 -15.62 -17.83
C GLN A 545 -7.62 -16.18 -16.41
N GLU A 546 -6.71 -17.07 -16.05
CA GLU A 546 -6.67 -17.72 -14.75
C GLU A 546 -6.55 -16.69 -13.61
N HIS A 547 -5.74 -15.64 -13.81
CA HIS A 547 -5.57 -14.59 -12.82
C HIS A 547 -6.78 -13.63 -12.80
N PHE A 548 -7.05 -12.91 -13.90
CA PHE A 548 -8.00 -11.79 -13.89
C PHE A 548 -9.47 -12.20 -13.93
N THR A 549 -9.79 -13.44 -14.33
CA THR A 549 -11.19 -13.88 -14.51
C THR A 549 -11.57 -15.07 -13.63
N GLU A 550 -10.59 -15.89 -13.22
CA GLU A 550 -10.86 -17.07 -12.40
C GLU A 550 -10.38 -16.94 -10.95
N LEU A 551 -9.58 -15.92 -10.63
CA LEU A 551 -9.08 -15.68 -9.29
C LEU A 551 -9.52 -14.31 -8.75
N VAL A 552 -9.18 -13.22 -9.46
CA VAL A 552 -9.42 -11.84 -9.03
C VAL A 552 -10.88 -11.59 -8.62
N PRO A 553 -11.93 -11.95 -9.40
CA PRO A 553 -13.30 -11.66 -8.98
C PRO A 553 -13.67 -12.26 -7.62
N TYR A 554 -13.18 -13.46 -7.32
CA TYR A 554 -13.47 -14.16 -6.08
C TYR A 554 -12.55 -13.71 -4.94
N HIS A 555 -11.34 -13.23 -5.25
CA HIS A 555 -10.46 -12.52 -4.32
C HIS A 555 -11.13 -11.24 -3.84
N GLU A 556 -11.72 -10.44 -4.75
CA GLU A 556 -12.47 -9.22 -4.37
C GLU A 556 -13.70 -9.50 -3.50
N VAL A 557 -14.35 -10.67 -3.68
CA VAL A 557 -15.45 -11.10 -2.81
C VAL A 557 -14.93 -11.44 -1.40
N ALA A 558 -13.74 -12.05 -1.28
CA ALA A 558 -13.16 -12.35 0.04
C ALA A 558 -12.82 -11.06 0.81
N HIS A 559 -12.49 -9.98 0.09
CA HIS A 559 -12.27 -8.67 0.69
C HIS A 559 -13.48 -8.10 1.42
N GLN A 560 -14.70 -8.61 1.20
CA GLN A 560 -15.88 -8.19 1.96
C GLN A 560 -15.73 -8.45 3.47
N TRP A 561 -14.87 -9.38 3.88
CA TRP A 561 -14.45 -9.57 5.28
C TRP A 561 -13.06 -8.99 5.55
N TRP A 562 -12.06 -9.36 4.73
CA TRP A 562 -10.65 -9.02 4.93
C TRP A 562 -10.30 -7.72 4.20
N GLY A 563 -9.94 -6.66 4.90
CA GLY A 563 -9.82 -5.29 4.38
C GLY A 563 -11.07 -4.43 4.61
N ASN A 564 -12.29 -4.98 4.51
CA ASN A 564 -13.53 -4.21 4.68
C ASN A 564 -14.21 -4.34 6.05
N VAL A 565 -14.02 -5.46 6.76
CA VAL A 565 -14.48 -5.64 8.15
C VAL A 565 -13.29 -5.64 9.09
N VAL A 566 -12.21 -6.33 8.75
CA VAL A 566 -10.93 -6.24 9.45
C VAL A 566 -10.00 -5.37 8.61
N GLY A 567 -9.47 -4.29 9.15
CA GLY A 567 -8.46 -3.46 8.45
C GLY A 567 -7.05 -3.77 8.92
N TRP A 568 -6.06 -3.03 8.41
CA TRP A 568 -4.66 -3.13 8.83
C TRP A 568 -4.22 -1.97 9.74
N SER A 569 -3.13 -2.16 10.49
CA SER A 569 -2.59 -1.11 11.39
C SER A 569 -1.63 -0.15 10.70
N SER A 570 -0.91 -0.62 9.69
CA SER A 570 0.04 0.17 8.91
C SER A 570 0.20 -0.47 7.53
N TYR A 571 0.89 0.20 6.61
CA TYR A 571 1.24 -0.37 5.30
C TYR A 571 2.04 -1.68 5.41
N ARG A 572 2.69 -1.94 6.56
CA ARG A 572 3.43 -3.19 6.82
C ARG A 572 2.52 -4.37 7.09
N ASP A 573 1.26 -4.14 7.43
CA ASP A 573 0.30 -5.17 7.86
C ASP A 573 -0.75 -5.51 6.78
N GLN A 574 -0.80 -4.71 5.70
CA GLN A 574 -1.73 -4.92 4.58
C GLN A 574 -1.62 -6.33 3.96
N TRP A 575 -0.45 -6.96 4.05
CA TRP A 575 -0.23 -8.31 3.53
C TRP A 575 -1.21 -9.35 4.10
N ILE A 576 -1.73 -9.14 5.33
CA ILE A 576 -2.62 -10.09 6.00
C ILE A 576 -3.91 -10.25 5.20
N ASP A 577 -4.53 -9.13 4.83
CA ASP A 577 -5.81 -9.13 4.13
C ASP A 577 -5.66 -9.66 2.70
N GLU A 578 -4.62 -9.21 1.98
CA GLU A 578 -4.29 -9.70 0.63
C GLU A 578 -4.03 -11.22 0.64
N ALA A 579 -3.27 -11.70 1.62
CA ALA A 579 -2.89 -13.11 1.74
C ALA A 579 -4.10 -14.00 2.05
N ILE A 580 -4.96 -13.59 3.00
CA ILE A 580 -6.14 -14.36 3.37
C ILE A 580 -7.17 -14.33 2.22
N SER A 581 -7.46 -13.16 1.64
CA SER A 581 -8.37 -13.03 0.51
C SER A 581 -7.93 -13.90 -0.67
N ASN A 582 -6.66 -13.84 -1.05
CA ASN A 582 -6.13 -14.64 -2.14
C ASN A 582 -6.16 -16.14 -1.82
N TYR A 583 -5.77 -16.53 -0.61
CA TYR A 583 -5.78 -17.93 -0.21
C TYR A 583 -7.20 -18.52 -0.17
N LEU A 584 -8.19 -17.78 0.31
CA LEU A 584 -9.60 -18.20 0.25
C LEU A 584 -10.07 -18.36 -1.20
N ALA A 585 -9.68 -17.45 -2.10
CA ALA A 585 -10.00 -17.57 -3.53
C ALA A 585 -9.35 -18.81 -4.16
N LEU A 586 -8.12 -19.16 -3.78
CA LEU A 586 -7.49 -20.43 -4.20
C LEU A 586 -8.26 -21.66 -3.70
N LEU A 587 -8.70 -21.65 -2.44
CA LEU A 587 -9.50 -22.75 -1.89
C LEU A 587 -10.85 -22.86 -2.60
N PHE A 588 -11.49 -21.74 -2.93
CA PHE A 588 -12.72 -21.73 -3.72
C PHE A 588 -12.49 -22.30 -5.13
N ALA A 589 -11.41 -21.88 -5.80
CA ALA A 589 -11.04 -22.41 -7.12
C ALA A 589 -10.82 -23.93 -7.11
N ASP A 590 -10.20 -24.47 -6.06
CA ASP A 590 -10.00 -25.92 -5.86
C ASP A 590 -11.34 -26.70 -5.82
N THR A 591 -12.42 -26.09 -5.30
CA THR A 591 -13.75 -26.73 -5.26
C THR A 591 -14.44 -26.83 -6.61
N ARG A 592 -13.98 -26.05 -7.62
CA ARG A 592 -14.61 -25.98 -8.94
C ARG A 592 -14.29 -27.18 -9.84
N GLY A 593 -13.40 -28.08 -9.39
CA GLY A 593 -13.09 -29.34 -10.06
C GLY A 593 -12.25 -29.21 -11.33
N ASN A 594 -11.63 -28.05 -11.58
CA ASN A 594 -10.67 -27.88 -12.67
C ASN A 594 -9.30 -28.45 -12.22
N PRO A 595 -8.77 -29.50 -12.88
CA PRO A 595 -7.49 -30.11 -12.49
C PRO A 595 -6.31 -29.13 -12.54
N ASP A 596 -6.37 -28.12 -13.39
CA ASP A 596 -5.33 -27.11 -13.54
C ASP A 596 -5.41 -26.04 -12.44
N HIS A 597 -6.54 -25.91 -11.74
CA HIS A 597 -6.77 -24.88 -10.71
C HIS A 597 -6.92 -25.48 -9.31
N THR A 598 -6.34 -26.66 -9.10
CA THR A 598 -6.26 -27.22 -7.76
C THR A 598 -5.34 -26.37 -6.88
N LEU A 599 -5.58 -26.37 -5.57
CA LEU A 599 -4.75 -25.64 -4.59
C LEU A 599 -3.26 -25.99 -4.78
N ARG A 600 -2.96 -27.26 -5.04
CA ARG A 600 -1.61 -27.76 -5.30
C ARG A 600 -0.95 -27.10 -6.51
N VAL A 601 -1.68 -26.92 -7.61
CA VAL A 601 -1.14 -26.30 -8.83
C VAL A 601 -0.84 -24.82 -8.58
N TRP A 602 -1.74 -24.10 -7.92
CA TRP A 602 -1.53 -22.70 -7.55
C TRP A 602 -0.34 -22.51 -6.61
N LEU A 603 -0.26 -23.30 -5.55
CA LEU A 603 0.88 -23.26 -4.62
C LEU A 603 2.20 -23.60 -5.32
N THR A 604 2.21 -24.55 -6.26
CA THR A 604 3.40 -24.86 -7.08
C THR A 604 3.83 -23.66 -7.92
N ARG A 605 2.86 -22.97 -8.54
CA ARG A 605 3.10 -21.77 -9.33
C ARG A 605 3.64 -20.62 -8.48
N TYR A 606 3.05 -20.36 -7.33
CA TYR A 606 3.50 -19.31 -6.41
C TYR A 606 4.89 -19.61 -5.83
N ARG A 607 5.17 -20.87 -5.50
CA ARG A 607 6.53 -21.29 -5.13
C ARG A 607 7.51 -20.97 -6.25
N ARG A 608 7.18 -21.32 -7.49
CA ARG A 608 8.01 -21.02 -8.66
C ARG A 608 8.22 -19.52 -8.85
N GLN A 609 7.17 -18.70 -8.71
CA GLN A 609 7.26 -17.24 -8.79
C GLN A 609 8.19 -16.65 -7.72
N LEU A 610 8.25 -17.26 -6.54
CA LEU A 610 9.15 -16.85 -5.46
C LEU A 610 10.60 -17.26 -5.72
N THR A 611 10.82 -18.43 -6.30
CA THR A 611 12.17 -18.99 -6.48
C THR A 611 12.83 -18.61 -7.80
N GLU A 612 12.05 -18.12 -8.77
CA GLU A 612 12.55 -17.67 -10.05
C GLU A 612 12.64 -16.14 -10.10
N LYS A 613 13.63 -15.65 -10.84
CA LYS A 613 13.82 -14.24 -11.16
C LYS A 613 12.80 -13.82 -12.23
N SER A 614 12.00 -12.79 -11.96
CA SER A 614 11.11 -12.21 -12.97
C SER A 614 11.91 -11.39 -14.00
N PRO A 615 11.42 -11.21 -15.24
CA PRO A 615 12.14 -10.46 -16.27
C PRO A 615 12.45 -9.00 -15.90
N ASP A 616 11.64 -8.43 -15.01
CA ASP A 616 11.69 -7.04 -14.56
C ASP A 616 12.35 -6.86 -13.18
N ALA A 617 12.86 -7.93 -12.56
CA ALA A 617 13.57 -7.88 -11.29
C ALA A 617 15.05 -8.25 -11.46
N ASP A 618 15.90 -7.86 -10.50
CA ASP A 618 17.33 -8.21 -10.48
C ASP A 618 17.65 -9.57 -9.82
N GLU A 619 16.74 -10.10 -9.01
CA GLU A 619 16.92 -11.30 -8.18
C GLU A 619 15.60 -12.11 -8.08
N PRO A 620 15.62 -13.36 -7.57
CA PRO A 620 14.41 -14.12 -7.29
C PRO A 620 13.45 -13.39 -6.37
N THR A 621 12.16 -13.46 -6.65
CA THR A 621 11.14 -12.68 -5.93
C THR A 621 11.16 -12.91 -4.41
N GLY A 622 11.43 -14.13 -3.96
CA GLY A 622 11.49 -14.48 -2.54
C GLY A 622 12.68 -13.87 -1.79
N ASP A 623 13.71 -13.42 -2.51
CA ASP A 623 14.94 -12.86 -1.93
C ASP A 623 14.89 -11.32 -1.81
N ILE A 624 13.98 -10.68 -2.58
CA ILE A 624 13.78 -9.23 -2.65
C ILE A 624 13.57 -8.61 -1.27
N GLY A 625 12.77 -9.24 -0.40
CA GLY A 625 12.47 -8.72 0.93
C GLY A 625 11.34 -9.45 1.67
N ALA A 626 11.09 -9.03 2.91
CA ALA A 626 10.05 -9.58 3.76
C ALA A 626 8.64 -9.08 3.39
N LEU A 627 7.61 -9.81 3.82
CA LEU A 627 6.20 -9.42 3.61
C LEU A 627 5.89 -8.08 4.28
N THR A 628 6.44 -7.86 5.47
CA THR A 628 6.24 -6.63 6.27
C THR A 628 6.91 -5.39 5.69
N LEU A 629 7.62 -5.50 4.57
CA LEU A 629 8.06 -4.33 3.81
C LEU A 629 6.93 -3.72 2.98
N GLY A 630 5.83 -4.42 2.71
CA GLY A 630 4.68 -3.86 1.99
C GLY A 630 5.05 -3.20 0.67
N LEU A 631 4.41 -2.07 0.35
CA LEU A 631 4.53 -1.38 -0.94
C LEU A 631 5.95 -0.94 -1.32
N ARG A 632 6.88 -0.73 -0.36
CA ARG A 632 8.28 -0.37 -0.67
C ARG A 632 9.10 -1.53 -1.26
N LEU A 633 8.54 -2.73 -1.38
CA LEU A 633 9.14 -3.78 -2.20
C LEU A 633 9.20 -3.36 -3.69
N ASN A 634 8.24 -2.56 -4.15
CA ASN A 634 8.27 -1.96 -5.48
C ASN A 634 9.38 -0.92 -5.55
N SER A 635 10.35 -1.15 -6.43
CA SER A 635 11.54 -0.31 -6.56
C SER A 635 12.04 -0.30 -8.00
N SER A 636 13.04 0.53 -8.27
CA SER A 636 13.70 0.60 -9.58
C SER A 636 14.34 -0.74 -10.00
N LYS A 637 14.73 -1.58 -9.03
CA LYS A 637 15.32 -2.92 -9.24
C LYS A 637 14.28 -4.03 -9.32
N SER A 638 13.03 -3.76 -8.95
CA SER A 638 11.94 -4.74 -8.97
C SER A 638 10.56 -4.04 -8.93
N PRO A 639 10.07 -3.54 -10.08
CA PRO A 639 8.86 -2.71 -10.13
C PRO A 639 7.58 -3.38 -9.67
N SER A 640 7.47 -4.70 -9.81
CA SER A 640 6.27 -5.50 -9.50
C SER A 640 6.43 -6.42 -8.28
N ALA A 641 7.45 -6.18 -7.45
CA ALA A 641 7.80 -7.12 -6.39
C ALA A 641 6.74 -7.26 -5.31
N TYR A 642 6.08 -6.17 -4.90
CA TYR A 642 5.06 -6.21 -3.86
C TYR A 642 3.96 -7.21 -4.21
N GLU A 643 3.35 -7.06 -5.39
CA GLU A 643 2.29 -7.94 -5.89
C GLU A 643 2.72 -9.40 -5.88
N ARG A 644 3.93 -9.69 -6.38
CA ARG A 644 4.42 -11.06 -6.47
C ARG A 644 4.70 -11.67 -5.09
N VAL A 645 5.28 -10.91 -4.17
CA VAL A 645 5.59 -11.37 -2.80
C VAL A 645 4.30 -11.54 -2.01
N VAL A 646 3.42 -10.53 -1.99
CA VAL A 646 2.21 -10.53 -1.16
C VAL A 646 1.27 -11.67 -1.51
N TYR A 647 0.99 -11.88 -2.80
CA TYR A 647 0.10 -12.96 -3.22
C TYR A 647 0.76 -14.34 -3.15
N SER A 648 2.02 -14.46 -3.58
CA SER A 648 2.67 -15.77 -3.59
C SER A 648 3.08 -16.21 -2.19
N LYS A 649 3.90 -15.40 -1.51
CA LYS A 649 4.45 -15.73 -0.20
C LYS A 649 3.34 -15.66 0.85
N GLY A 650 2.51 -14.61 0.83
CA GLY A 650 1.38 -14.47 1.75
C GLY A 650 0.44 -15.68 1.70
N SER A 651 0.02 -16.14 0.51
CA SER A 651 -0.82 -17.35 0.42
C SER A 651 -0.14 -18.60 0.94
N TRP A 652 1.18 -18.74 0.75
CA TRP A 652 1.95 -19.83 1.36
C TRP A 652 2.00 -19.73 2.89
N ILE A 653 2.12 -18.53 3.47
CA ILE A 653 2.08 -18.33 4.92
C ILE A 653 0.74 -18.80 5.48
N ILE A 654 -0.37 -18.35 4.91
CA ILE A 654 -1.72 -18.76 5.35
C ILE A 654 -1.92 -20.27 5.15
N HIS A 655 -1.40 -20.83 4.06
CA HIS A 655 -1.41 -22.27 3.83
C HIS A 655 -0.67 -23.04 4.92
N MET A 656 0.58 -22.66 5.23
CA MET A 656 1.39 -23.32 6.26
C MET A 656 0.72 -23.22 7.64
N LEU A 657 0.17 -22.06 7.99
CA LEU A 657 -0.60 -21.88 9.23
C LEU A 657 -1.80 -22.83 9.30
N ARG A 658 -2.59 -22.93 8.22
CA ARG A 658 -3.70 -23.90 8.15
C ARG A 658 -3.20 -25.33 8.33
N GLU A 659 -2.13 -25.74 7.65
CA GLU A 659 -1.60 -27.11 7.74
C GLU A 659 -1.05 -27.42 9.16
N MET A 660 -0.44 -26.44 9.83
CA MET A 660 0.04 -26.61 11.22
C MET A 660 -1.11 -26.65 12.25
N LEU A 661 -2.21 -25.94 11.98
CA LEU A 661 -3.41 -25.93 12.83
C LEU A 661 -4.34 -27.12 12.58
N ARG A 662 -4.10 -27.91 11.53
CA ARG A 662 -4.94 -29.07 11.22
C ARG A 662 -4.87 -30.13 12.31
N GLN A 663 -6.04 -30.66 12.65
CA GLN A 663 -6.10 -31.83 13.51
C GLN A 663 -5.56 -33.05 12.74
N PRO A 664 -4.68 -33.87 13.34
CA PRO A 664 -4.26 -35.12 12.72
C PRO A 664 -5.49 -36.00 12.52
N ALA A 665 -5.69 -36.50 11.29
CA ALA A 665 -6.74 -37.47 11.03
C ALA A 665 -6.56 -38.69 11.95
N ALA A 666 -7.64 -39.15 12.60
CA ALA A 666 -7.61 -40.42 13.31
C ALA A 666 -7.11 -41.52 12.34
N ALA A 667 -6.22 -42.39 12.81
CA ALA A 667 -5.57 -43.38 11.95
C ALA A 667 -6.59 -44.16 11.11
N GLY A 668 -6.45 -44.09 9.78
CA GLY A 668 -7.34 -44.76 8.83
C GLY A 668 -8.56 -43.97 8.37
N GLN A 669 -8.77 -42.72 8.81
CA GLN A 669 -9.83 -41.85 8.28
C GLN A 669 -9.30 -40.86 7.22
N PRO A 670 -10.07 -40.61 6.14
CA PRO A 670 -9.77 -39.52 5.22
C PRO A 670 -9.82 -38.17 5.95
N VAL A 671 -9.05 -37.19 5.46
CA VAL A 671 -9.09 -35.81 5.96
C VAL A 671 -10.54 -35.32 5.91
N SER A 672 -11.17 -35.15 7.07
CA SER A 672 -12.58 -34.79 7.18
C SER A 672 -12.74 -33.27 7.25
N LYS A 673 -13.98 -32.77 7.05
CA LYS A 673 -14.32 -31.35 7.24
C LYS A 673 -13.97 -30.81 8.66
N GLN A 674 -13.76 -31.68 9.64
CA GLN A 674 -13.34 -31.29 11.00
C GLN A 674 -11.83 -30.96 11.09
N SER A 675 -11.03 -31.32 10.07
CA SER A 675 -9.58 -31.07 10.08
C SER A 675 -9.22 -29.58 10.16
N ASP A 676 -10.04 -28.70 9.55
CA ASP A 676 -9.79 -27.25 9.50
C ASP A 676 -10.41 -26.47 10.66
N ALA A 677 -11.05 -27.13 11.63
CA ALA A 677 -11.86 -26.46 12.65
C ALA A 677 -11.09 -25.38 13.45
N ARG A 678 -9.80 -25.58 13.75
CA ARG A 678 -8.97 -24.58 14.43
C ARG A 678 -8.67 -23.38 13.54
N PHE A 679 -8.37 -23.61 12.26
CA PHE A 679 -8.11 -22.55 11.30
C PHE A 679 -9.37 -21.72 11.03
N THR A 680 -10.51 -22.38 10.83
CA THR A 680 -11.82 -21.70 10.72
C THR A 680 -12.13 -20.87 11.97
N ALA A 681 -11.93 -21.43 13.17
CA ALA A 681 -12.16 -20.70 14.41
C ALA A 681 -11.23 -19.49 14.57
N LEU A 682 -9.96 -19.59 14.15
CA LEU A 682 -9.02 -18.47 14.12
C LEU A 682 -9.54 -17.35 13.21
N LEU A 683 -9.90 -17.67 11.96
CA LEU A 683 -10.39 -16.68 11.01
C LEU A 683 -11.68 -16.00 11.50
N GLN A 684 -12.65 -16.76 12.02
CA GLN A 684 -13.88 -16.19 12.60
C GLN A 684 -13.60 -15.33 13.85
N LYS A 685 -12.62 -15.72 14.69
CA LYS A 685 -12.17 -14.94 15.84
C LYS A 685 -11.58 -13.60 15.40
N LEU A 686 -10.73 -13.60 14.37
CA LEU A 686 -10.13 -12.39 13.82
C LEU A 686 -11.22 -11.44 13.28
N VAL A 687 -12.14 -11.94 12.44
CA VAL A 687 -13.27 -11.14 11.93
C VAL A 687 -14.10 -10.54 13.06
N THR A 688 -14.39 -11.31 14.12
CA THR A 688 -15.24 -10.84 15.23
C THR A 688 -14.50 -9.88 16.16
N LYS A 689 -13.25 -10.17 16.53
CA LYS A 689 -12.47 -9.40 17.50
C LYS A 689 -11.97 -8.08 16.92
N TYR A 690 -11.61 -8.08 15.63
CA TYR A 690 -11.03 -6.93 14.93
C TYR A 690 -12.02 -6.25 13.98
N ALA A 691 -13.33 -6.56 14.07
CA ALA A 691 -14.36 -5.86 13.30
C ALA A 691 -14.27 -4.33 13.48
N TYR A 692 -14.08 -3.64 12.37
CA TYR A 692 -13.93 -2.19 12.24
C TYR A 692 -12.77 -1.63 13.06
N ARG A 693 -11.69 -2.42 13.14
CA ARG A 693 -10.43 -2.10 13.81
C ARG A 693 -9.26 -2.59 12.96
N ALA A 694 -8.12 -1.94 13.15
CA ALA A 694 -6.86 -2.37 12.60
C ALA A 694 -6.35 -3.66 13.25
N LEU A 695 -5.85 -4.58 12.42
CA LEU A 695 -5.11 -5.78 12.78
C LEU A 695 -3.62 -5.57 12.40
N SER A 696 -2.71 -5.79 13.34
CA SER A 696 -1.27 -5.82 13.06
C SER A 696 -0.73 -7.23 12.84
N THR A 697 0.48 -7.34 12.29
CA THR A 697 1.20 -8.62 12.17
C THR A 697 1.46 -9.23 13.55
N ASP A 698 1.76 -8.41 14.55
CA ASP A 698 1.95 -8.86 15.93
C ASP A 698 0.62 -9.37 16.50
N ASP A 699 -0.51 -8.68 16.29
CA ASP A 699 -1.83 -9.17 16.68
C ASP A 699 -2.13 -10.55 16.07
N LEU A 700 -1.91 -10.72 14.76
CA LEU A 700 -2.10 -12.00 14.10
C LEU A 700 -1.26 -13.11 14.74
N GLN A 701 0.00 -12.81 15.07
CA GLN A 701 0.88 -13.76 15.76
C GLN A 701 0.30 -14.18 17.12
N HIS A 702 -0.09 -13.23 17.97
CA HIS A 702 -0.69 -13.53 19.27
C HIS A 702 -1.98 -14.36 19.13
N GLU A 703 -2.78 -14.09 18.09
CA GLU A 703 -4.01 -14.84 17.82
C GLU A 703 -3.74 -16.27 17.36
N VAL A 704 -2.69 -16.49 16.54
CA VAL A 704 -2.21 -17.82 16.16
C VAL A 704 -1.69 -18.59 17.39
N GLU A 705 -0.87 -17.96 18.23
CA GLU A 705 -0.35 -18.55 19.47
C GLU A 705 -1.48 -19.01 20.38
N SER A 706 -2.57 -18.23 20.49
CA SER A 706 -3.73 -18.59 21.31
C SER A 706 -4.44 -19.89 20.90
N VAL A 707 -4.22 -20.37 19.68
CA VAL A 707 -4.82 -21.61 19.14
C VAL A 707 -3.80 -22.64 18.67
N MET A 708 -2.50 -22.37 18.87
CA MET A 708 -1.40 -23.17 18.34
C MET A 708 -1.42 -24.62 18.86
N THR A 709 -0.87 -25.53 18.08
CA THR A 709 -0.70 -26.93 18.49
C THR A 709 0.63 -27.12 19.20
N PRO A 710 0.82 -28.18 20.02
CA PRO A 710 2.11 -28.43 20.65
C PRO A 710 3.27 -28.59 19.66
N GLY A 711 3.00 -29.02 18.42
CA GLY A 711 4.03 -29.16 17.38
C GLY A 711 4.49 -27.84 16.76
N MET A 712 3.82 -26.73 17.09
CA MET A 712 4.19 -25.38 16.64
C MET A 712 5.15 -24.67 17.61
N ASP A 713 5.25 -25.15 18.86
CA ASP A 713 6.14 -24.60 19.89
C ASP A 713 7.55 -25.17 19.75
N LEU A 714 8.30 -24.71 18.74
CA LEU A 714 9.64 -25.23 18.43
C LEU A 714 10.70 -24.77 19.44
N GLU A 715 10.48 -23.64 20.10
CA GLU A 715 11.42 -23.01 21.02
C GLU A 715 11.08 -23.29 22.51
N GLY A 716 9.92 -23.89 22.79
CA GLY A 716 9.47 -24.28 24.13
C GLY A 716 8.93 -23.12 24.99
N GLY A 717 8.71 -21.96 24.36
CA GLY A 717 8.22 -20.73 25.00
C GLY A 717 6.74 -20.47 24.78
N HIS A 718 6.01 -21.37 24.09
CA HIS A 718 4.66 -21.12 23.59
C HIS A 718 4.60 -19.86 22.70
N SER A 719 5.59 -19.73 21.82
CA SER A 719 5.75 -18.59 20.91
C SER A 719 5.81 -19.06 19.47
N MET A 720 5.31 -18.22 18.56
CA MET A 720 5.41 -18.38 17.11
C MET A 720 6.48 -17.46 16.50
N ASP A 721 7.38 -16.88 17.30
CA ASP A 721 8.47 -16.01 16.85
C ASP A 721 9.30 -16.67 15.73
N TRP A 722 9.75 -17.92 15.89
CA TRP A 722 10.47 -18.64 14.83
C TRP A 722 9.74 -18.63 13.47
N PHE A 723 8.41 -18.67 13.46
CA PHE A 723 7.64 -18.67 12.22
C PHE A 723 7.50 -17.26 11.67
N PHE A 724 7.16 -16.32 12.54
CA PHE A 724 6.85 -14.95 12.17
C PHE A 724 8.11 -14.13 11.85
N ASP A 725 9.22 -14.37 12.53
CA ASP A 725 10.51 -13.73 12.24
C ASP A 725 11.11 -14.24 10.93
N GLU A 726 11.08 -15.55 10.71
CA GLU A 726 11.74 -16.15 9.53
C GLU A 726 10.88 -16.03 8.27
N TRP A 727 9.57 -16.30 8.37
CA TRP A 727 8.70 -16.37 7.20
C TRP A 727 7.95 -15.07 6.90
N VAL A 728 7.66 -14.24 7.89
CA VAL A 728 6.87 -13.01 7.70
C VAL A 728 7.77 -11.77 7.67
N ARG A 729 8.64 -11.61 8.68
CA ARG A 729 9.63 -10.51 8.79
C ARG A 729 10.96 -10.83 8.11
N GLY A 730 11.17 -12.07 7.67
CA GLY A 730 12.36 -12.52 6.97
C GLY A 730 12.15 -12.68 5.46
N ALA A 731 13.26 -12.89 4.74
CA ALA A 731 13.30 -13.12 3.30
C ALA A 731 14.00 -14.44 2.98
N GLY A 732 13.92 -14.87 1.71
CA GLY A 732 14.48 -16.12 1.23
C GLY A 732 13.50 -17.29 1.32
N ILE A 733 13.74 -18.31 0.49
CA ILE A 733 12.99 -19.56 0.47
C ILE A 733 13.98 -20.70 0.76
N PRO A 734 13.77 -21.53 1.80
CA PRO A 734 14.72 -22.57 2.12
C PRO A 734 14.75 -23.65 1.04
N HIS A 735 15.97 -24.10 0.74
CA HIS A 735 16.25 -25.26 -0.08
C HIS A 735 16.72 -26.41 0.81
N TYR A 736 16.07 -27.57 0.69
CA TYR A 736 16.36 -28.76 1.48
C TYR A 736 16.86 -29.92 0.62
N ARG A 737 17.85 -30.63 1.15
CA ARG A 737 18.34 -31.87 0.54
C ARG A 737 18.52 -32.93 1.62
N VAL A 738 18.17 -34.17 1.33
CA VAL A 738 18.26 -35.27 2.30
C VAL A 738 19.23 -36.35 1.86
N GLU A 739 20.13 -36.73 2.76
CA GLU A 739 20.96 -37.93 2.63
C GLU A 739 20.59 -38.91 3.74
N PHE A 740 20.45 -40.19 3.41
CA PHE A 740 20.09 -41.19 4.40
C PHE A 740 20.73 -42.56 4.12
N THR A 741 20.81 -43.34 5.18
CA THR A 741 21.15 -44.76 5.18
C THR A 741 20.05 -45.50 5.94
N ALA A 742 19.76 -46.73 5.53
CA ALA A 742 18.79 -47.58 6.21
C ALA A 742 19.42 -48.95 6.49
N HIS A 743 19.31 -49.39 7.75
CA HIS A 743 19.80 -50.69 8.18
C HIS A 743 18.67 -51.48 8.81
N ARG A 744 18.57 -52.77 8.47
CA ARG A 744 17.58 -53.66 9.07
C ARG A 744 17.94 -53.93 10.54
N ASP A 745 16.93 -53.90 11.40
CA ASP A 745 17.00 -54.31 12.80
C ASP A 745 15.88 -55.31 13.14
N ASP A 746 15.79 -55.71 14.41
CA ASP A 746 14.86 -56.76 14.87
C ASP A 746 13.38 -56.37 14.70
N THR A 747 13.07 -55.07 14.61
CA THR A 747 11.70 -54.56 14.56
C THR A 747 11.35 -53.90 13.21
N GLY A 748 12.32 -53.72 12.30
CA GLY A 748 12.12 -53.10 10.99
C GLY A 748 13.42 -52.57 10.38
N TYR A 749 13.44 -51.28 10.04
CA TYR A 749 14.59 -50.59 9.46
C TYR A 749 14.86 -49.29 10.22
N SER A 750 16.07 -49.15 10.76
CA SER A 750 16.58 -47.91 11.32
C SER A 750 17.07 -47.00 10.19
N VAL A 751 16.43 -45.85 10.02
CA VAL A 751 16.76 -44.83 9.03
C VAL A 751 17.56 -43.73 9.72
N ARG A 752 18.79 -43.48 9.26
CA ARG A 752 19.66 -42.42 9.80
C ARG A 752 20.13 -41.54 8.66
N GLY A 753 20.08 -40.23 8.84
CA GLY A 753 20.44 -39.31 7.78
C GLY A 753 20.75 -37.91 8.25
N LYS A 754 21.01 -37.05 7.27
CA LYS A 754 21.21 -35.62 7.43
C LYS A 754 20.26 -34.88 6.49
N LEU A 755 19.63 -33.84 7.02
CA LEU A 755 18.90 -32.83 6.28
C LEU A 755 19.83 -31.61 6.12
N PHE A 756 20.05 -31.17 4.89
CA PHE A 756 20.84 -29.97 4.58
C PHE A 756 19.90 -28.80 4.27
N GLN A 757 20.26 -27.60 4.71
CA GLN A 757 19.48 -26.37 4.52
C GLN A 757 20.35 -25.26 3.92
N THR A 758 19.87 -24.64 2.84
CA THR A 758 20.50 -23.49 2.16
C THR A 758 19.47 -22.49 1.68
N GLY A 759 19.90 -21.31 1.19
CA GLY A 759 18.98 -20.28 0.65
C GLY A 759 18.33 -19.38 1.71
N VAL A 760 18.67 -19.57 2.98
CA VAL A 760 18.17 -18.81 4.14
C VAL A 760 19.30 -18.57 5.15
N PRO A 761 19.15 -17.62 6.09
CA PRO A 761 20.13 -17.39 7.16
C PRO A 761 20.44 -18.65 7.97
N ARG A 762 21.64 -18.70 8.58
CA ARG A 762 22.04 -19.86 9.42
C ARG A 762 21.17 -20.03 10.67
N SER A 763 20.53 -18.97 11.13
CA SER A 763 19.59 -18.99 12.26
C SER A 763 18.21 -19.55 11.88
N PHE A 764 17.91 -19.68 10.58
CA PHE A 764 16.58 -20.02 10.10
C PHE A 764 16.11 -21.38 10.65
N LEU A 765 14.94 -21.38 11.28
CA LEU A 765 14.30 -22.53 11.88
C LEU A 765 13.09 -22.98 11.07
N ALA A 766 12.96 -24.30 10.88
CA ALA A 766 11.76 -24.88 10.31
C ALA A 766 11.53 -26.33 10.76
N SER A 767 10.27 -26.70 10.97
CA SER A 767 9.87 -28.11 11.12
C SER A 767 9.64 -28.74 9.75
N VAL A 768 10.57 -29.58 9.30
CA VAL A 768 10.59 -30.16 7.94
C VAL A 768 10.00 -31.58 7.95
N PRO A 769 8.85 -31.83 7.30
CA PRO A 769 8.23 -33.15 7.27
C PRO A 769 8.91 -34.10 6.27
N LEU A 770 9.29 -35.29 6.73
CA LEU A 770 9.89 -36.34 5.90
C LEU A 770 8.96 -37.54 5.71
N TYR A 771 9.00 -38.10 4.51
CA TYR A 771 8.21 -39.27 4.12
C TYR A 771 9.11 -40.35 3.50
N ALA A 772 8.90 -41.62 3.85
CA ALA A 772 9.54 -42.74 3.19
C ALA A 772 8.64 -43.32 2.10
N THR A 773 9.23 -43.64 0.94
CA THR A 773 8.59 -44.45 -0.10
C THR A 773 9.04 -45.91 -0.01
N GLY A 774 8.08 -46.83 -0.01
CA GLY A 774 8.35 -48.26 -0.14
C GLY A 774 8.62 -48.65 -1.60
N SER A 775 9.07 -49.89 -1.81
CA SER A 775 9.31 -50.45 -3.15
C SER A 775 8.07 -50.51 -4.06
N SER A 776 6.87 -50.53 -3.47
CA SER A 776 5.57 -50.47 -4.18
C SER A 776 5.08 -49.03 -4.46
N GLY A 777 5.88 -48.01 -4.13
CA GLY A 777 5.51 -46.60 -4.32
C GLY A 777 4.63 -45.98 -3.23
N GLY A 778 4.17 -46.78 -2.25
CA GLY A 778 3.42 -46.29 -1.10
C GLY A 778 4.23 -45.31 -0.24
N ARG A 779 3.60 -44.21 0.20
CA ARG A 779 4.22 -43.15 1.01
C ARG A 779 3.82 -43.31 2.48
N SER A 780 4.80 -43.26 3.37
CA SER A 780 4.60 -43.29 4.82
C SER A 780 5.25 -42.06 5.46
N PHE A 781 4.56 -41.42 6.41
CA PHE A 781 5.13 -40.30 7.15
C PHE A 781 6.15 -40.81 8.16
N LEU A 782 7.36 -40.24 8.18
CA LEU A 782 8.41 -40.62 9.13
C LEU A 782 8.36 -39.76 10.39
N GLY A 783 8.15 -38.46 10.21
CA GLY A 783 8.24 -37.47 11.27
C GLY A 783 8.74 -36.13 10.73
N ASN A 784 8.82 -35.17 11.63
CA ASN A 784 9.40 -33.85 11.35
C ASN A 784 10.84 -33.80 11.84
N VAL A 785 11.71 -33.16 11.07
CA VAL A 785 13.07 -32.79 11.47
C VAL A 785 13.08 -31.29 11.73
N LEU A 786 13.45 -30.88 12.94
CA LEU A 786 13.66 -29.46 13.27
C LEU A 786 14.97 -29.02 12.63
N ALA A 787 14.88 -28.44 11.42
CA ALA A 787 16.03 -27.91 10.73
C ALA A 787 16.53 -26.67 11.47
N ALA A 788 17.79 -26.73 11.91
CA ALA A 788 18.48 -25.65 12.59
C ALA A 788 19.92 -25.60 12.07
N GLY A 789 20.24 -24.55 11.33
CA GLY A 789 21.54 -24.39 10.68
C GLY A 789 21.74 -25.22 9.41
N PRO A 790 22.97 -25.26 8.86
CA PRO A 790 23.24 -25.82 7.53
C PRO A 790 23.03 -27.33 7.40
N GLU A 791 23.14 -28.09 8.49
CA GLU A 791 22.88 -29.52 8.52
C GLU A 791 22.23 -29.96 9.84
N THR A 792 21.28 -30.88 9.77
CA THR A 792 20.60 -31.47 10.94
C THR A 792 20.53 -32.98 10.79
N ALA A 793 21.05 -33.71 11.77
CA ALA A 793 20.97 -35.17 11.79
C ALA A 793 19.58 -35.65 12.25
N PHE A 794 19.09 -36.74 11.67
CA PHE A 794 17.83 -37.37 12.09
C PHE A 794 17.94 -38.88 12.19
N ARG A 795 17.03 -39.48 12.97
CA ARG A 795 16.82 -40.92 13.06
C ARG A 795 15.34 -41.25 13.14
N PHE A 796 14.88 -42.13 12.27
CA PHE A 796 13.51 -42.67 12.26
C PHE A 796 13.54 -44.20 12.17
N HIS A 797 12.37 -44.82 12.32
CA HIS A 797 12.18 -46.26 12.17
C HIS A 797 11.01 -46.55 11.23
N THR A 798 11.17 -47.53 10.34
CA THR A 798 10.13 -47.96 9.40
C THR A 798 9.94 -49.47 9.43
N SER A 799 8.72 -49.93 9.16
CA SER A 799 8.41 -51.37 9.07
C SER A 799 8.88 -52.00 7.76
N SER A 800 9.09 -51.21 6.71
CA SER A 800 9.54 -51.64 5.38
C SER A 800 10.81 -50.89 4.96
N PRO A 801 11.64 -51.46 4.05
CA PRO A 801 12.86 -50.81 3.60
C PRO A 801 12.52 -49.53 2.83
N PRO A 802 13.02 -48.35 3.26
CA PRO A 802 12.78 -47.11 2.54
C PRO A 802 13.62 -47.08 1.26
N HIS A 803 12.98 -46.87 0.12
CA HIS A 803 13.65 -46.73 -1.17
C HIS A 803 14.11 -45.29 -1.43
N LYS A 804 13.26 -44.30 -1.11
CA LYS A 804 13.58 -42.87 -1.15
C LYS A 804 12.97 -42.15 0.05
N ILE A 805 13.63 -41.09 0.50
CA ILE A 805 13.04 -40.11 1.43
C ILE A 805 12.58 -38.90 0.60
N LEU A 806 11.33 -38.49 0.81
CA LEU A 806 10.73 -37.30 0.20
C LEU A 806 10.56 -36.23 1.27
N ILE A 807 11.02 -35.02 0.94
CA ILE A 807 10.78 -33.82 1.75
C ILE A 807 9.44 -33.23 1.34
N ASP A 808 8.58 -32.96 2.33
CA ASP A 808 7.30 -32.26 2.16
C ASP A 808 6.41 -32.74 0.98
N SER A 809 6.28 -34.05 0.82
CA SER A 809 5.51 -34.63 -0.30
C SER A 809 4.01 -34.28 -0.33
N ARG A 810 3.51 -33.64 0.75
CA ARG A 810 2.12 -33.17 0.90
C ARG A 810 1.95 -31.66 0.67
N MET A 811 3.04 -30.93 0.39
CA MET A 811 3.05 -29.47 0.17
C MET A 811 2.62 -28.63 1.37
N THR A 812 3.02 -29.04 2.56
CA THR A 812 2.72 -28.36 3.82
C THR A 812 3.74 -27.28 4.21
N LEU A 813 4.84 -27.16 3.47
CA LEU A 813 5.95 -26.24 3.74
C LEU A 813 6.37 -25.52 2.45
N LEU A 814 6.56 -24.21 2.52
CA LEU A 814 7.15 -23.42 1.43
C LEU A 814 8.66 -23.70 1.37
N CYS A 815 9.09 -24.56 0.45
CA CYS A 815 10.50 -24.87 0.25
C CYS A 815 10.78 -25.38 -1.16
N THR A 816 12.06 -25.38 -1.54
CA THR A 816 12.56 -26.18 -2.67
C THR A 816 13.29 -27.42 -2.15
N THR A 817 13.32 -28.49 -2.93
CA THR A 817 13.83 -29.79 -2.46
C THR A 817 14.55 -30.56 -3.55
N ASP A 818 15.62 -31.28 -3.19
CA ASP A 818 16.34 -32.24 -4.04
C ASP A 818 16.24 -33.69 -3.54
#